data_AF-A0A4E9DRG0-F1
#
_entry.id   AF-A0A4E9DRG0-F1
#
_cell.length_a   1.000
_cell.length_b   1.000
_cell.length_c   1.000
_cell.angle_alpha   90.00
_cell.angle_beta   90.00
_cell.angle_gamma   90.00
#
_symmetry.space_group_name_H-M   'P 1'
#
loop_
_entity.id
_entity.type
_entity.pdbx_description
1 polymer ?
#
loop_
_entity_poly.entity_id
_entity_poly.type
_entity_poly.pdbx_seq_one_letter_code
_entity_poly.pdbx_strand_id
1 'polypeptide(L)'
;MPEEMLDSGSDSDPEKPVLRQIAKDHQQAPSKEQDRESLLRELGQFSFTTLEEYKAANAERLKRCYMADERDQNRNILHWLSVHLPSNPTDDENTSLHWLVTTVVELEPKIVTMVATDSQKANCLQTAIEHARFDLIESLFKTSDDEALRVAISQGNHCNETCLHLAVRLGPPGVGLTLQLLENAHPKAILKQRKYRFEDDKPNHGNTVLHDFVHINVCFVKGYMKTLRRFIQLCPEALKVSNAAKESPFQFHIATRNKVYPDWQGLEFSPRTERHDKKKEAAAKVGRLLLDEAFSQSTWEDACGCVYGEKTFNQATTFRPAAPINKRIDRSHSFLQFYPILSYVELVLAQPNPQDRHGTSPHQSGDHIDITTARHRAERTESIKRVFSWFRKQKVKRILNLVVRDDARSPCSDAVIEECLRDFDVRYLQWTKDDLCIEVLHNAGLSNVKELWLQWSGRNSVLYSWSCKDTGLPKLPQLEMVHIHTRAGIESPDANKNNLKNFNTRLKESIDSVQIDEYQSDLTTKVTKTLQEELSPLGSKLQASMSTWSGGPDYVQIAKVGPGEKPPMIEATIAGFKARAMFDRQDTKGVRQIKVDDESHETLSEANASKADDRQEQKCVENPIVNAKQASDHSFHRGHRWLDAIKRLKTAINIYKQNNQLTVRPIRVALLDDGVNPGELVVPGVLKDGWPLPSTSRLHSPKPYYSSDQGHGTKMARLLYFMCPFISIYVAKIDMYREHDTSAAMSAAKAINWAVSKNVDIISMSWTVKQVRYGPNSNQTAITALERAIQAAANSDILLFCAVQDSGHYENDEISFPQKSDTKKLIIVGSANENGDKSTFVNENSFNYLFPGEIVIPDILTEHDKGSSVATAVAAGMAAMILWCAEYHAKTQDSRGKTTLPSTPATTLSPSLAIPEPFETGLRTATEWDFRRDGRMSALFDALKPDNDKFVDITSMINSVMASVDEFHDTDLENQKSCIEAFVSMCKGNLPLNRR
;
A
#
# COMPACT_ATOMS: atom_id res chain seq x y z
N MET A 1 -66.56 -24.52 11.00
CA MET A 1 -67.67 -23.97 10.22
C MET A 1 -67.17 -22.72 9.52
N PRO A 2 -67.46 -22.55 8.22
CA PRO A 2 -67.94 -23.57 7.25
C PRO A 2 -66.91 -24.75 7.12
N GLU A 3 -67.11 -25.91 6.47
CA GLU A 3 -67.91 -26.34 5.28
C GLU A 3 -67.29 -25.80 3.97
N GLU A 4 -67.13 -26.52 2.85
CA GLU A 4 -67.71 -27.74 2.24
C GLU A 4 -66.58 -28.61 1.58
N MET A 5 -66.70 -29.84 1.01
CA MET A 5 -67.65 -30.98 0.98
C MET A 5 -66.96 -32.19 0.25
N LEU A 6 -67.65 -33.36 0.15
CA LEU A 6 -67.34 -34.57 -0.67
C LEU A 6 -66.16 -35.47 -0.21
N ASP A 7 -66.27 -36.76 0.16
CA ASP A 7 -67.26 -37.87 0.10
C ASP A 7 -67.02 -38.97 -0.97
N SER A 8 -67.57 -40.17 -0.71
CA SER A 8 -67.42 -41.49 -1.37
C SER A 8 -66.14 -42.29 -1.05
N GLY A 9 -66.20 -43.62 -0.83
CA GLY A 9 -67.38 -44.48 -0.60
C GLY A 9 -67.11 -45.99 -0.83
N SER A 10 -67.80 -46.87 -0.09
CA SER A 10 -67.73 -48.36 -0.09
C SER A 10 -66.36 -48.99 0.26
N ASP A 11 -66.16 -49.87 1.26
CA ASP A 11 -66.99 -50.77 2.10
C ASP A 11 -67.28 -52.18 1.54
N SER A 12 -66.66 -53.20 2.16
CA SER A 12 -67.10 -54.61 2.19
C SER A 12 -66.31 -55.45 3.23
N ASP A 13 -66.89 -55.62 4.43
CA ASP A 13 -66.64 -56.73 5.38
C ASP A 13 -67.16 -58.08 4.76
N PRO A 14 -67.07 -59.30 5.37
CA PRO A 14 -66.51 -59.67 6.69
C PRO A 14 -65.68 -60.98 6.75
N GLU A 15 -65.06 -61.26 7.92
CA GLU A 15 -65.37 -62.47 8.70
C GLU A 15 -64.82 -62.44 10.16
N LYS A 16 -65.38 -63.31 11.03
CA LYS A 16 -65.17 -63.40 12.49
C LYS A 16 -64.54 -64.78 12.85
N PRO A 17 -63.95 -65.01 14.06
CA PRO A 17 -64.46 -64.56 15.36
C PRO A 17 -63.43 -64.19 16.46
N VAL A 18 -63.98 -63.78 17.61
CA VAL A 18 -63.27 -63.42 18.86
C VAL A 18 -62.93 -64.66 19.70
N LEU A 19 -61.74 -64.70 20.31
CA LEU A 19 -61.46 -65.46 21.53
C LEU A 19 -60.59 -64.67 22.53
N ARG A 20 -60.46 -65.16 23.76
CA ARG A 20 -60.15 -64.38 24.97
C ARG A 20 -58.72 -64.52 25.52
N GLN A 21 -58.23 -63.43 26.15
CA GLN A 21 -57.08 -63.37 27.08
C GLN A 21 -55.73 -63.83 26.46
N ILE A 22 -54.53 -63.57 27.01
CA ILE A 22 -54.09 -63.24 28.38
C ILE A 22 -53.17 -61.99 28.32
N ALA A 23 -53.12 -61.19 29.40
CA ALA A 23 -52.19 -60.08 29.52
C ALA A 23 -50.72 -60.56 29.60
N LYS A 24 -49.83 -59.91 28.82
CA LYS A 24 -48.38 -59.92 29.05
C LYS A 24 -47.91 -58.48 29.12
N ASP A 25 -47.39 -58.09 30.27
CA ASP A 25 -46.79 -56.77 30.47
C ASP A 25 -45.62 -56.59 29.50
N HIS A 26 -45.87 -55.82 28.44
CA HIS A 26 -44.79 -55.27 27.63
C HIS A 26 -44.21 -54.11 28.42
N GLN A 27 -43.26 -54.41 29.32
CA GLN A 27 -42.30 -53.41 29.78
C GLN A 27 -41.56 -52.90 28.55
N GLN A 28 -42.03 -51.77 28.04
CA GLN A 28 -41.46 -51.11 26.88
C GLN A 28 -40.02 -50.74 27.24
N ALA A 29 -39.05 -51.27 26.49
CA ALA A 29 -37.64 -51.07 26.80
C ALA A 29 -37.33 -49.56 26.89
N PRO A 30 -36.53 -49.12 27.87
CA PRO A 30 -36.30 -47.70 28.12
C PRO A 30 -35.73 -47.01 26.87
N SER A 31 -36.18 -45.78 26.62
CA SER A 31 -35.68 -45.00 25.49
C SER A 31 -34.21 -44.62 25.71
N LYS A 32 -33.47 -44.34 24.62
CA LYS A 32 -32.10 -43.81 24.72
C LYS A 32 -32.01 -42.56 25.61
N GLU A 33 -33.06 -41.74 25.62
CA GLU A 33 -33.16 -40.51 26.39
C GLU A 33 -33.39 -40.81 27.88
N GLN A 34 -34.22 -41.80 28.21
CA GLN A 34 -34.40 -42.29 29.58
C GLN A 34 -33.11 -42.94 30.13
N ASP A 35 -32.38 -43.71 29.31
CA ASP A 35 -31.06 -44.24 29.70
C ASP A 35 -30.04 -43.09 29.94
N ARG A 36 -30.02 -42.04 29.10
CA ARG A 36 -29.17 -40.84 29.29
C ARG A 36 -29.54 -40.06 30.55
N GLU A 37 -30.82 -39.81 30.80
CA GLU A 37 -31.28 -39.17 32.04
C GLU A 37 -30.96 -40.00 33.29
N SER A 38 -31.08 -41.33 33.21
CA SER A 38 -30.73 -42.22 34.33
C SER A 38 -29.25 -42.13 34.67
N LEU A 39 -28.37 -42.13 33.66
CA LEU A 39 -26.93 -41.96 33.84
C LEU A 39 -26.57 -40.58 34.42
N LEU A 40 -27.28 -39.53 34.00
CA LEU A 40 -27.09 -38.18 34.53
C LEU A 40 -27.48 -38.07 36.01
N ARG A 41 -28.61 -38.66 36.40
CA ARG A 41 -29.11 -38.64 37.79
C ARG A 41 -28.20 -39.42 38.74
N GLU A 42 -27.51 -40.45 38.25
CA GLU A 42 -26.62 -41.28 39.08
C GLU A 42 -25.29 -40.61 39.44
N LEU A 43 -24.84 -39.58 38.69
CA LEU A 43 -23.58 -38.88 38.94
C LEU A 43 -23.43 -38.38 40.39
N GLY A 44 -24.53 -38.02 41.04
CA GLY A 44 -24.56 -37.54 42.43
C GLY A 44 -25.32 -38.44 43.41
N GLN A 45 -25.57 -39.72 43.09
CA GLN A 45 -26.43 -40.60 43.91
C GLN A 45 -25.79 -41.90 44.42
N PHE A 46 -24.67 -42.38 43.85
CA PHE A 46 -24.07 -43.65 44.27
C PHE A 46 -22.54 -43.62 44.31
N SER A 47 -21.99 -43.97 45.49
CA SER A 47 -20.56 -44.16 45.70
C SER A 47 -20.09 -45.53 45.18
N PHE A 48 -19.94 -45.66 43.86
CA PHE A 48 -19.10 -46.71 43.29
C PHE A 48 -17.66 -46.53 43.81
N THR A 49 -16.96 -47.60 44.17
CA THR A 49 -15.60 -47.49 44.76
C THR A 49 -14.50 -47.65 43.71
N THR A 50 -14.84 -48.26 42.56
CA THR A 50 -13.93 -48.46 41.43
C THR A 50 -14.60 -48.22 40.08
N LEU A 51 -13.78 -47.88 39.07
CA LEU A 51 -14.22 -47.76 37.67
C LEU A 51 -14.83 -49.06 37.12
N GLU A 52 -14.36 -50.22 37.54
CA GLU A 52 -14.86 -51.52 37.04
C GLU A 52 -16.25 -51.87 37.62
N GLU A 53 -16.55 -51.47 38.87
CA GLU A 53 -17.92 -51.51 39.41
C GLU A 53 -18.87 -50.61 38.61
N TYR A 54 -18.42 -49.39 38.30
CA TYR A 54 -19.20 -48.45 37.48
C TYR A 54 -19.46 -49.01 36.06
N LYS A 55 -18.44 -49.57 35.41
CA LYS A 55 -18.56 -50.24 34.10
C LYS A 55 -19.54 -51.41 34.14
N ALA A 56 -19.43 -52.30 35.14
CA ALA A 56 -20.30 -53.46 35.28
C ALA A 56 -21.77 -53.06 35.47
N ALA A 57 -22.05 -52.02 36.28
CA ALA A 57 -23.40 -51.51 36.49
C ALA A 57 -23.99 -50.82 35.24
N ASN A 58 -23.16 -50.19 34.41
CA ASN A 58 -23.62 -49.31 33.33
C ASN A 58 -23.52 -49.86 31.91
N ALA A 59 -22.80 -50.97 31.69
CA ALA A 59 -22.50 -51.51 30.36
C ALA A 59 -23.73 -51.63 29.43
N GLU A 60 -24.86 -52.18 29.91
CA GLU A 60 -26.05 -52.38 29.08
C GLU A 60 -26.83 -51.09 28.79
N ARG A 61 -26.78 -50.07 29.66
CA ARG A 61 -27.34 -48.74 29.37
C ARG A 61 -26.47 -48.03 28.33
N LEU A 62 -25.16 -48.01 28.59
CA LEU A 62 -24.19 -47.32 27.72
C LEU A 62 -24.21 -47.90 26.30
N LYS A 63 -24.18 -49.22 26.11
CA LYS A 63 -24.32 -49.86 24.79
C LYS A 63 -25.53 -49.37 23.98
N ARG A 64 -26.66 -49.07 24.64
CA ARG A 64 -27.88 -48.57 23.98
C ARG A 64 -27.83 -47.08 23.66
N CYS A 65 -27.24 -46.25 24.53
CA CYS A 65 -27.40 -44.80 24.47
C CYS A 65 -26.13 -43.98 24.10
N TYR A 66 -24.93 -44.59 24.12
CA TYR A 66 -23.67 -43.89 23.83
C TYR A 66 -23.58 -43.38 22.40
N MET A 67 -23.84 -44.26 21.44
CA MET A 67 -23.94 -43.96 20.02
C MET A 67 -25.23 -43.21 19.71
N ALA A 68 -25.15 -42.36 18.69
CA ALA A 68 -26.30 -41.67 18.15
C ALA A 68 -27.21 -42.60 17.31
N ASP A 69 -28.34 -42.06 16.88
CA ASP A 69 -29.30 -42.63 15.93
C ASP A 69 -29.63 -41.54 14.89
N GLU A 70 -30.30 -41.88 13.78
CA GLU A 70 -30.84 -40.89 12.85
C GLU A 70 -31.80 -39.92 13.56
N ARG A 71 -32.54 -40.44 14.56
CA ARG A 71 -33.43 -39.69 15.45
C ARG A 71 -32.71 -38.73 16.41
N ASP A 72 -31.43 -38.97 16.72
CA ASP A 72 -30.60 -38.13 17.62
C ASP A 72 -29.89 -36.98 16.87
N GLN A 73 -30.13 -36.76 15.57
CA GLN A 73 -29.35 -35.84 14.71
C GLN A 73 -27.83 -36.15 14.78
N ASN A 74 -27.50 -37.44 14.86
CA ASN A 74 -26.14 -37.97 15.03
C ASN A 74 -25.38 -37.44 16.26
N ARG A 75 -26.06 -36.87 17.26
CA ARG A 75 -25.47 -36.43 18.54
C ARG A 75 -25.26 -37.63 19.47
N ASN A 76 -24.00 -37.94 19.77
CA ASN A 76 -23.64 -38.97 20.75
C ASN A 76 -23.84 -38.47 22.20
N ILE A 77 -23.70 -39.35 23.18
CA ILE A 77 -23.92 -39.02 24.61
C ILE A 77 -23.06 -37.82 25.11
N LEU A 78 -21.86 -37.62 24.59
CA LEU A 78 -20.98 -36.51 24.98
C LEU A 78 -21.50 -35.15 24.50
N HIS A 79 -22.14 -35.10 23.31
CA HIS A 79 -22.84 -33.91 22.85
C HIS A 79 -24.07 -33.60 23.73
N TRP A 80 -24.78 -34.64 24.19
CA TRP A 80 -25.95 -34.47 25.07
C TRP A 80 -25.54 -33.99 26.47
N LEU A 81 -24.50 -34.58 27.07
CA LEU A 81 -23.93 -34.17 28.37
C LEU A 81 -23.45 -32.71 28.34
N SER A 82 -22.86 -32.25 27.23
CA SER A 82 -22.42 -30.86 27.04
C SER A 82 -23.53 -29.82 27.29
N VAL A 83 -24.80 -30.21 27.11
CA VAL A 83 -25.98 -29.35 27.29
C VAL A 83 -26.70 -29.62 28.62
N HIS A 84 -26.74 -30.86 29.10
CA HIS A 84 -27.62 -31.29 30.20
C HIS A 84 -26.94 -31.46 31.57
N LEU A 85 -25.60 -31.43 31.66
CA LEU A 85 -24.90 -31.55 32.94
C LEU A 85 -25.27 -30.41 33.93
N PRO A 86 -25.33 -30.69 35.25
CA PRO A 86 -25.65 -29.68 36.27
C PRO A 86 -24.65 -28.52 36.28
N SER A 87 -25.06 -27.35 36.78
CA SER A 87 -24.16 -26.20 36.96
C SER A 87 -23.40 -26.32 38.28
N ASN A 88 -22.06 -26.29 38.22
CA ASN A 88 -21.14 -26.53 39.35
C ASN A 88 -21.30 -27.93 40.01
N PRO A 89 -20.89 -29.02 39.32
CA PRO A 89 -20.82 -30.35 39.93
C PRO A 89 -19.83 -30.41 41.11
N THR A 90 -20.16 -31.24 42.10
CA THR A 90 -19.30 -31.61 43.23
C THR A 90 -18.14 -32.53 42.82
N ASP A 91 -17.16 -32.74 43.69
CA ASP A 91 -16.00 -33.60 43.39
C ASP A 91 -16.38 -35.07 43.13
N ASP A 92 -17.43 -35.58 43.80
CA ASP A 92 -17.99 -36.91 43.57
C ASP A 92 -18.72 -37.00 42.21
N GLU A 93 -19.45 -35.94 41.83
CA GLU A 93 -20.09 -35.83 40.51
C GLU A 93 -19.05 -35.70 39.38
N ASN A 94 -17.96 -34.95 39.60
CA ASN A 94 -16.84 -34.86 38.66
C ASN A 94 -16.11 -36.20 38.52
N THR A 95 -15.96 -36.97 39.60
CA THR A 95 -15.36 -38.31 39.59
C THR A 95 -16.24 -39.30 38.82
N SER A 96 -17.55 -39.27 39.07
CA SER A 96 -18.54 -40.09 38.35
C SER A 96 -18.66 -39.70 36.87
N LEU A 97 -18.57 -38.40 36.56
CA LEU A 97 -18.52 -37.90 35.17
C LEU A 97 -17.26 -38.37 34.46
N HIS A 98 -16.11 -38.34 35.13
CA HIS A 98 -14.87 -38.87 34.58
C HIS A 98 -15.00 -40.37 34.27
N TRP A 99 -15.54 -41.19 35.17
CA TRP A 99 -15.78 -42.62 34.89
C TRP A 99 -16.76 -42.86 33.73
N LEU A 100 -17.82 -42.06 33.62
CA LEU A 100 -18.76 -42.07 32.49
C LEU A 100 -18.02 -41.77 31.17
N VAL A 101 -17.22 -40.71 31.14
CA VAL A 101 -16.44 -40.32 29.95
C VAL A 101 -15.40 -41.38 29.59
N THR A 102 -14.63 -41.91 30.56
CA THR A 102 -13.68 -43.02 30.36
C THR A 102 -14.36 -44.21 29.71
N THR A 103 -15.48 -44.68 30.28
CA THR A 103 -16.21 -45.84 29.76
C THR A 103 -16.76 -45.60 28.35
N VAL A 104 -17.23 -44.38 28.05
CA VAL A 104 -17.74 -44.02 26.71
C VAL A 104 -16.62 -43.96 25.66
N VAL A 105 -15.43 -43.49 26.02
CA VAL A 105 -14.26 -43.41 25.13
C VAL A 105 -13.60 -44.78 24.93
N GLU A 106 -13.59 -45.65 25.96
CA GLU A 106 -13.16 -47.05 25.82
C GLU A 106 -14.05 -47.84 24.84
N LEU A 107 -15.36 -47.56 24.82
CA LEU A 107 -16.32 -48.25 23.94
C LEU A 107 -16.22 -47.84 22.46
N GLU A 108 -15.85 -46.59 22.16
CA GLU A 108 -15.50 -46.12 20.81
C GLU A 108 -14.52 -44.94 20.90
N PRO A 109 -13.21 -45.15 20.67
CA PRO A 109 -12.22 -44.06 20.72
C PRO A 109 -12.52 -42.91 19.75
N LYS A 110 -13.14 -43.18 18.58
CA LYS A 110 -13.44 -42.14 17.59
C LYS A 110 -14.58 -41.22 18.01
N ILE A 111 -15.32 -41.51 19.08
CA ILE A 111 -16.53 -40.80 19.49
C ILE A 111 -16.31 -39.29 19.72
N VAL A 112 -15.08 -38.91 20.10
CA VAL A 112 -14.66 -37.50 20.31
C VAL A 112 -14.45 -36.76 18.98
N THR A 113 -14.11 -37.49 17.92
CA THR A 113 -13.95 -36.98 16.54
C THR A 113 -15.25 -37.05 15.72
N MET A 114 -16.32 -37.63 16.26
CA MET A 114 -17.62 -37.67 15.60
C MET A 114 -18.29 -36.29 15.60
N VAL A 115 -18.91 -35.96 14.48
CA VAL A 115 -19.54 -34.66 14.22
C VAL A 115 -21.05 -34.86 14.07
N ALA A 116 -21.84 -34.02 14.74
CA ALA A 116 -23.30 -34.02 14.65
C ALA A 116 -23.79 -33.74 13.21
N THR A 117 -24.97 -34.25 12.83
CA THR A 117 -25.58 -33.96 11.51
C THR A 117 -26.49 -32.73 11.51
N ASP A 118 -26.60 -32.05 12.65
CA ASP A 118 -27.31 -30.79 12.80
C ASP A 118 -26.72 -29.63 11.95
N SER A 119 -27.35 -28.46 12.03
CA SER A 119 -26.92 -27.26 11.30
C SER A 119 -25.55 -26.74 11.72
N GLN A 120 -25.09 -27.06 12.95
CA GLN A 120 -23.81 -26.60 13.48
C GLN A 120 -22.64 -27.45 12.99
N LYS A 121 -22.87 -28.76 12.81
CA LYS A 121 -21.82 -29.75 12.48
C LYS A 121 -20.62 -29.63 13.41
N ALA A 122 -20.89 -29.58 14.71
CA ALA A 122 -19.87 -29.57 15.76
C ALA A 122 -19.51 -31.00 16.20
N ASN A 123 -18.33 -31.18 16.79
CA ASN A 123 -18.01 -32.36 17.60
C ASN A 123 -18.24 -32.10 19.10
N CYS A 124 -18.20 -33.13 19.94
CA CYS A 124 -18.56 -32.98 21.35
C CYS A 124 -17.62 -32.05 22.13
N LEU A 125 -16.33 -31.99 21.76
CA LEU A 125 -15.38 -31.06 22.39
C LEU A 125 -15.72 -29.61 22.03
N GLN A 126 -16.10 -29.33 20.78
CA GLN A 126 -16.60 -28.03 20.36
C GLN A 126 -17.89 -27.67 21.12
N THR A 127 -18.87 -28.57 21.20
CA THR A 127 -20.13 -28.35 21.95
C THR A 127 -19.88 -28.07 23.43
N ALA A 128 -18.97 -28.81 24.08
CA ALA A 128 -18.58 -28.60 25.47
C ALA A 128 -17.94 -27.22 25.69
N ILE A 129 -17.10 -26.76 24.75
CA ILE A 129 -16.49 -25.42 24.80
C ILE A 129 -17.54 -24.32 24.62
N GLU A 130 -18.51 -24.47 23.72
CA GLU A 130 -19.59 -23.48 23.52
C GLU A 130 -20.48 -23.32 24.77
N HIS A 131 -20.68 -24.40 25.53
CA HIS A 131 -21.43 -24.40 26.79
C HIS A 131 -20.53 -24.22 28.03
N ALA A 132 -19.25 -23.85 27.84
CA ALA A 132 -18.25 -23.61 28.88
C ALA A 132 -18.09 -24.75 29.92
N ARG A 133 -18.22 -26.00 29.49
CA ARG A 133 -18.15 -27.22 30.33
C ARG A 133 -16.71 -27.64 30.61
N PHE A 134 -16.00 -26.85 31.43
CA PHE A 134 -14.62 -27.14 31.82
C PHE A 134 -14.45 -28.51 32.49
N ASP A 135 -15.47 -28.97 33.21
CA ASP A 135 -15.61 -30.30 33.82
C ASP A 135 -15.57 -31.45 32.80
N LEU A 136 -16.38 -31.34 31.74
CA LEU A 136 -16.43 -32.31 30.66
C LEU A 136 -15.17 -32.24 29.78
N ILE A 137 -14.65 -31.04 29.55
CA ILE A 137 -13.41 -30.82 28.79
C ILE A 137 -12.21 -31.45 29.51
N GLU A 138 -12.03 -31.19 30.82
CA GLU A 138 -10.92 -31.77 31.59
C GLU A 138 -11.04 -33.29 31.67
N SER A 139 -12.25 -33.83 31.78
CA SER A 139 -12.51 -35.27 31.71
C SER A 139 -12.04 -35.85 30.36
N LEU A 140 -12.47 -35.26 29.24
CA LEU A 140 -12.06 -35.71 27.90
C LEU A 140 -10.53 -35.65 27.69
N PHE A 141 -9.86 -34.61 28.19
CA PHE A 141 -8.41 -34.48 28.14
C PHE A 141 -7.63 -35.51 28.97
N LYS A 142 -8.26 -36.15 29.95
CA LYS A 142 -7.66 -37.25 30.74
C LYS A 142 -7.90 -38.63 30.14
N THR A 143 -8.94 -38.80 29.31
CA THR A 143 -9.40 -40.12 28.85
C THR A 143 -9.09 -40.43 27.38
N SER A 144 -9.02 -39.40 26.55
CA SER A 144 -8.91 -39.55 25.10
C SER A 144 -7.47 -39.56 24.64
N ASP A 145 -7.18 -40.31 23.57
CA ASP A 145 -5.83 -40.35 23.02
C ASP A 145 -5.44 -39.02 22.33
N ASP A 146 -4.14 -38.75 22.34
CA ASP A 146 -3.51 -37.56 21.73
C ASP A 146 -4.00 -37.30 20.30
N GLU A 147 -4.21 -38.34 19.48
CA GLU A 147 -4.53 -38.18 18.06
C GLU A 147 -6.02 -37.90 17.84
N ALA A 148 -6.92 -38.57 18.57
CA ALA A 148 -8.34 -38.22 18.62
C ALA A 148 -8.53 -36.76 19.11
N LEU A 149 -7.77 -36.34 20.13
CA LEU A 149 -7.78 -34.94 20.59
C LEU A 149 -7.23 -33.98 19.52
N ARG A 150 -6.08 -34.27 18.89
CA ARG A 150 -5.51 -33.47 17.79
C ARG A 150 -6.50 -33.31 16.64
N VAL A 151 -7.17 -34.39 16.24
CA VAL A 151 -8.20 -34.38 15.20
C VAL A 151 -9.41 -33.55 15.64
N ALA A 152 -9.98 -33.80 16.82
CA ALA A 152 -11.16 -33.07 17.30
C ALA A 152 -10.91 -31.56 17.48
N ILE A 153 -9.72 -31.17 17.96
CA ILE A 153 -9.28 -29.76 18.07
C ILE A 153 -9.13 -29.12 16.68
N SER A 154 -8.68 -29.89 15.69
CA SER A 154 -8.40 -29.41 14.33
C SER A 154 -9.60 -29.45 13.37
N GLN A 155 -10.63 -30.25 13.68
CA GLN A 155 -11.91 -30.25 12.98
C GLN A 155 -12.56 -28.86 13.00
N GLY A 156 -13.39 -28.58 11.99
CA GLY A 156 -14.08 -27.30 11.83
C GLY A 156 -15.58 -27.51 11.77
N ASN A 157 -16.34 -26.67 12.47
CA ASN A 157 -17.80 -26.67 12.41
C ASN A 157 -18.32 -26.20 11.03
N HIS A 158 -19.63 -26.04 10.85
CA HIS A 158 -20.23 -25.52 9.62
C HIS A 158 -19.70 -24.13 9.18
N CYS A 159 -19.30 -23.28 10.13
CA CYS A 159 -18.64 -21.98 9.92
C CYS A 159 -17.10 -22.08 9.88
N ASN A 160 -16.56 -23.31 9.84
CA ASN A 160 -15.13 -23.65 9.87
C ASN A 160 -14.38 -23.25 11.16
N GLU A 161 -15.10 -22.89 12.23
CA GLU A 161 -14.53 -22.63 13.56
C GLU A 161 -13.98 -23.93 14.16
N THR A 162 -12.82 -23.84 14.82
CA THR A 162 -12.17 -24.94 15.55
C THR A 162 -12.35 -24.77 17.06
N CYS A 163 -12.00 -25.78 17.87
CA CYS A 163 -12.00 -25.65 19.34
C CYS A 163 -11.24 -24.41 19.83
N LEU A 164 -10.15 -24.03 19.15
CA LEU A 164 -9.39 -22.81 19.41
C LEU A 164 -10.20 -21.53 19.16
N HIS A 165 -10.92 -21.42 18.03
CA HIS A 165 -11.79 -20.28 17.73
C HIS A 165 -12.89 -20.10 18.78
N LEU A 166 -13.44 -21.21 19.28
CA LEU A 166 -14.50 -21.23 20.29
C LEU A 166 -13.95 -20.88 21.68
N ALA A 167 -12.81 -21.43 22.07
CA ALA A 167 -12.16 -21.11 23.35
C ALA A 167 -11.77 -19.63 23.44
N VAL A 168 -11.26 -19.04 22.35
CA VAL A 168 -10.98 -17.58 22.30
C VAL A 168 -12.27 -16.75 22.41
N ARG A 169 -13.39 -17.22 21.83
CA ARG A 169 -14.72 -16.56 21.90
C ARG A 169 -15.27 -16.48 23.33
N LEU A 170 -14.87 -17.38 24.24
CA LEU A 170 -15.21 -17.32 25.67
C LEU A 170 -14.53 -16.16 26.42
N GLY A 171 -13.52 -15.50 25.84
CA GLY A 171 -12.83 -14.37 26.48
C GLY A 171 -12.03 -14.79 27.72
N PRO A 172 -12.14 -14.09 28.87
CA PRO A 172 -11.28 -14.32 30.04
C PRO A 172 -11.11 -15.77 30.53
N PRO A 173 -12.18 -16.57 30.76
CA PRO A 173 -12.01 -17.98 31.16
C PRO A 173 -11.38 -18.84 30.05
N GLY A 174 -11.61 -18.46 28.78
CA GLY A 174 -11.07 -19.16 27.61
C GLY A 174 -9.55 -19.07 27.42
N VAL A 175 -8.87 -18.09 28.03
CA VAL A 175 -7.42 -17.88 27.82
C VAL A 175 -6.55 -19.00 28.40
N GLY A 176 -6.98 -19.62 29.51
CA GLY A 176 -6.32 -20.79 30.11
C GLY A 176 -6.51 -22.03 29.24
N LEU A 177 -7.77 -22.34 28.93
CA LEU A 177 -8.16 -23.43 28.02
C LEU A 177 -7.45 -23.33 26.65
N THR A 178 -7.37 -22.13 26.06
CA THR A 178 -6.68 -21.89 24.79
C THR A 178 -5.22 -22.35 24.83
N LEU A 179 -4.53 -22.23 25.96
CA LEU A 179 -3.15 -22.74 26.08
C LEU A 179 -3.09 -24.28 26.08
N GLN A 180 -3.98 -24.95 26.81
CA GLN A 180 -4.08 -26.42 26.83
C GLN A 180 -4.48 -26.99 25.45
N LEU A 181 -5.40 -26.31 24.75
CA LEU A 181 -5.76 -26.65 23.38
C LEU A 181 -4.58 -26.48 22.41
N LEU A 182 -3.79 -25.40 22.55
CA LEU A 182 -2.63 -25.14 21.68
C LEU A 182 -1.51 -26.18 21.83
N GLU A 183 -1.33 -26.75 23.03
CA GLU A 183 -0.34 -27.80 23.28
C GLU A 183 -0.70 -29.11 22.56
N ASN A 184 -1.99 -29.31 22.23
CA ASN A 184 -2.52 -30.49 21.53
C ASN A 184 -3.06 -30.17 20.11
N ALA A 185 -2.92 -28.94 19.62
CA ALA A 185 -3.45 -28.53 18.32
C ALA A 185 -2.46 -28.83 17.18
N HIS A 186 -2.95 -29.35 16.06
CA HIS A 186 -2.15 -29.36 14.84
C HIS A 186 -2.01 -27.91 14.29
N PRO A 187 -0.84 -27.46 13.80
CA PRO A 187 -0.67 -26.07 13.35
C PRO A 187 -1.61 -25.64 12.20
N LYS A 188 -2.14 -26.59 11.41
CA LYS A 188 -3.21 -26.29 10.42
C LYS A 188 -4.52 -25.80 11.07
N ALA A 189 -4.78 -26.11 12.34
CA ALA A 189 -5.93 -25.63 13.10
C ALA A 189 -5.81 -24.14 13.50
N ILE A 190 -4.58 -23.66 13.69
CA ILE A 190 -4.23 -22.26 13.96
C ILE A 190 -4.44 -21.40 12.69
N LEU A 191 -4.02 -21.90 11.54
CA LEU A 191 -4.13 -21.23 10.22
C LEU A 191 -5.55 -21.25 9.63
N LYS A 192 -6.48 -21.97 10.25
CA LYS A 192 -7.84 -22.19 9.74
C LYS A 192 -8.67 -20.89 9.86
N GLN A 193 -9.46 -20.58 8.83
CA GLN A 193 -10.19 -19.30 8.72
C GLN A 193 -11.72 -19.48 8.79
N ARG A 194 -12.41 -18.58 9.51
CA ARG A 194 -13.89 -18.56 9.65
C ARG A 194 -14.62 -18.29 8.32
N LYS A 195 -15.66 -19.08 8.02
CA LYS A 195 -16.42 -19.03 6.76
C LYS A 195 -17.92 -18.79 6.99
N TYR A 196 -18.29 -17.54 7.23
CA TYR A 196 -19.68 -17.09 7.26
C TYR A 196 -20.26 -16.92 5.85
N ARG A 197 -21.59 -16.97 5.73
CA ARG A 197 -22.33 -16.78 4.46
C ARG A 197 -23.33 -15.61 4.47
N PHE A 198 -23.65 -15.07 5.64
CA PHE A 198 -24.69 -14.06 5.84
C PHE A 198 -24.07 -12.70 6.15
N GLU A 199 -24.86 -11.62 6.00
CA GLU A 199 -24.29 -10.27 5.95
C GLU A 199 -23.91 -9.68 7.32
N ASP A 200 -24.55 -10.12 8.40
CA ASP A 200 -24.31 -9.57 9.75
C ASP A 200 -22.99 -10.06 10.37
N ASP A 201 -22.56 -11.28 10.03
CA ASP A 201 -21.30 -11.89 10.50
C ASP A 201 -20.05 -11.44 9.71
N LYS A 202 -20.19 -10.51 8.77
CA LYS A 202 -19.08 -9.95 7.96
C LYS A 202 -17.81 -9.56 8.74
N PRO A 203 -17.82 -8.92 9.93
CA PRO A 203 -16.60 -8.37 10.53
C PRO A 203 -15.57 -9.43 10.97
N ASN A 204 -15.97 -10.69 11.16
CA ASN A 204 -15.07 -11.79 11.55
C ASN A 204 -14.82 -12.80 10.42
N HIS A 205 -15.29 -12.52 9.19
CA HIS A 205 -15.09 -13.44 8.07
C HIS A 205 -13.61 -13.49 7.65
N GLY A 206 -13.09 -14.70 7.46
CA GLY A 206 -11.69 -14.92 7.12
C GLY A 206 -10.71 -14.75 8.30
N ASN A 207 -11.17 -14.37 9.50
CA ASN A 207 -10.31 -14.38 10.67
C ASN A 207 -9.75 -15.78 10.90
N THR A 208 -8.44 -15.86 11.17
CA THR A 208 -7.85 -17.01 11.87
C THR A 208 -8.03 -16.86 13.37
N VAL A 209 -7.81 -17.94 14.12
CA VAL A 209 -7.74 -17.91 15.59
C VAL A 209 -6.86 -16.76 16.12
N LEU A 210 -5.74 -16.45 15.45
CA LEU A 210 -4.84 -15.38 15.88
C LEU A 210 -5.49 -13.99 15.79
N HIS A 211 -6.32 -13.73 14.77
CA HIS A 211 -7.05 -12.46 14.65
C HIS A 211 -8.00 -12.27 15.83
N ASP A 212 -8.79 -13.29 16.13
CA ASP A 212 -9.72 -13.26 17.27
C ASP A 212 -8.96 -13.10 18.59
N PHE A 213 -7.81 -13.76 18.74
CA PHE A 213 -7.02 -13.71 19.98
C PHE A 213 -6.33 -12.36 20.18
N VAL A 214 -5.96 -11.64 19.12
CA VAL A 214 -5.38 -10.27 19.23
C VAL A 214 -6.45 -9.16 19.24
N HIS A 215 -7.73 -9.50 19.17
CA HIS A 215 -8.82 -8.54 19.32
C HIS A 215 -8.69 -7.79 20.67
N ILE A 216 -8.81 -6.45 20.64
CA ILE A 216 -8.47 -5.58 21.79
C ILE A 216 -9.15 -5.97 23.11
N ASN A 217 -10.37 -6.52 23.09
CA ASN A 217 -11.08 -6.92 24.31
C ASN A 217 -10.44 -8.13 25.04
N VAL A 218 -9.64 -8.96 24.36
CA VAL A 218 -9.06 -10.20 24.92
C VAL A 218 -7.72 -9.95 25.62
N CYS A 219 -6.96 -8.92 25.22
CA CYS A 219 -5.56 -8.76 25.65
C CYS A 219 -5.35 -8.34 27.12
N PHE A 220 -6.42 -7.97 27.84
CA PHE A 220 -6.33 -7.50 29.22
C PHE A 220 -6.30 -8.64 30.26
N VAL A 221 -6.39 -9.91 29.84
CA VAL A 221 -6.54 -11.07 30.72
C VAL A 221 -5.20 -11.52 31.34
N LYS A 222 -5.22 -11.93 32.62
CA LYS A 222 -4.03 -12.47 33.31
C LYS A 222 -3.54 -13.73 32.59
N GLY A 223 -2.24 -13.77 32.26
CA GLY A 223 -1.62 -14.89 31.53
C GLY A 223 -1.64 -14.76 30.01
N TYR A 224 -2.45 -13.87 29.43
CA TYR A 224 -2.61 -13.67 27.97
C TYR A 224 -1.27 -13.62 27.19
N MET A 225 -0.29 -12.86 27.68
CA MET A 225 1.02 -12.72 27.01
C MET A 225 1.87 -14.01 26.99
N LYS A 226 1.59 -15.01 27.84
CA LYS A 226 2.19 -16.36 27.75
C LYS A 226 1.59 -17.10 26.56
N THR A 227 0.25 -17.14 26.51
CA THR A 227 -0.51 -17.79 25.43
C THR A 227 -0.20 -17.16 24.06
N LEU A 228 -0.14 -15.82 23.96
CA LEU A 228 0.17 -15.13 22.69
C LEU A 228 1.57 -15.47 22.16
N ARG A 229 2.60 -15.49 23.02
CA ARG A 229 3.94 -15.92 22.59
C ARG A 229 3.96 -17.39 22.18
N ARG A 230 3.32 -18.28 22.94
CA ARG A 230 3.25 -19.70 22.59
C ARG A 230 2.53 -19.93 21.25
N PHE A 231 1.49 -19.13 20.99
CA PHE A 231 0.77 -19.14 19.72
C PHE A 231 1.69 -18.83 18.54
N ILE A 232 2.42 -17.71 18.60
CA ILE A 232 3.34 -17.27 17.52
C ILE A 232 4.48 -18.28 17.35
N GLN A 233 5.05 -18.80 18.45
CA GLN A 233 6.09 -19.83 18.42
C GLN A 233 5.65 -21.14 17.74
N LEU A 234 4.39 -21.54 17.92
CA LEU A 234 3.84 -22.76 17.28
C LEU A 234 3.51 -22.57 15.81
N CYS A 235 3.15 -21.35 15.38
CA CYS A 235 2.83 -21.06 14.00
C CYS A 235 3.11 -19.58 13.61
N PRO A 236 4.37 -19.22 13.29
CA PRO A 236 4.73 -17.86 12.88
C PRO A 236 4.00 -17.41 11.61
N GLU A 237 3.73 -18.34 10.70
CA GLU A 237 3.00 -18.11 9.44
C GLU A 237 1.58 -17.55 9.66
N ALA A 238 0.99 -17.74 10.85
CA ALA A 238 -0.31 -17.16 11.21
C ALA A 238 -0.31 -15.62 11.26
N LEU A 239 0.86 -14.98 11.39
CA LEU A 239 1.01 -13.52 11.30
C LEU A 239 0.84 -13.00 9.85
N LYS A 240 1.09 -13.85 8.84
CA LYS A 240 1.07 -13.48 7.41
C LYS A 240 -0.32 -13.62 6.78
N VAL A 241 -1.15 -14.51 7.33
CA VAL A 241 -2.52 -14.75 6.81
C VAL A 241 -3.36 -13.49 7.00
N SER A 242 -4.00 -13.02 5.93
CA SER A 242 -4.96 -11.92 5.99
C SER A 242 -6.41 -12.42 6.10
N ASN A 243 -7.25 -11.69 6.85
CA ASN A 243 -8.69 -11.94 6.90
C ASN A 243 -9.43 -11.45 5.62
N ALA A 244 -10.75 -11.63 5.54
CA ALA A 244 -11.52 -11.21 4.36
C ALA A 244 -11.54 -9.68 4.15
N ALA A 245 -11.25 -8.89 5.20
CA ALA A 245 -11.05 -7.45 5.11
C ALA A 245 -9.63 -7.06 4.61
N LYS A 246 -8.79 -8.04 4.23
CA LYS A 246 -7.39 -7.90 3.80
C LYS A 246 -6.45 -7.39 4.89
N GLU A 247 -6.73 -7.73 6.15
CA GLU A 247 -5.97 -7.29 7.32
C GLU A 247 -5.16 -8.43 7.90
N SER A 248 -3.90 -8.18 8.25
CA SER A 248 -3.10 -9.10 9.09
C SER A 248 -3.56 -9.04 10.56
N PRO A 249 -3.15 -9.98 11.43
CA PRO A 249 -3.46 -9.91 12.86
C PRO A 249 -2.96 -8.62 13.52
N PHE A 250 -1.81 -8.08 13.11
CA PHE A 250 -1.35 -6.77 13.59
C PHE A 250 -2.33 -5.65 13.19
N GLN A 251 -2.72 -5.58 11.91
CA GLN A 251 -3.68 -4.58 11.45
C GLN A 251 -5.04 -4.74 12.14
N PHE A 252 -5.51 -5.96 12.34
CA PHE A 252 -6.76 -6.24 13.04
C PHE A 252 -6.70 -5.84 14.52
N HIS A 253 -5.57 -6.04 15.21
CA HIS A 253 -5.34 -5.50 16.55
C HIS A 253 -5.43 -3.97 16.57
N ILE A 254 -4.77 -3.29 15.63
CA ILE A 254 -4.78 -1.82 15.53
C ILE A 254 -6.18 -1.29 15.16
N ALA A 255 -6.88 -1.92 14.23
CA ALA A 255 -8.23 -1.54 13.80
C ALA A 255 -9.25 -1.71 14.93
N THR A 256 -9.25 -2.88 15.60
CA THR A 256 -10.15 -3.15 16.73
C THR A 256 -9.83 -2.25 17.92
N ARG A 257 -8.54 -2.00 18.22
CA ARG A 257 -8.13 -1.01 19.22
C ARG A 257 -8.64 0.38 18.87
N ASN A 258 -8.33 0.91 17.69
CA ASN A 258 -8.68 2.29 17.33
C ASN A 258 -10.21 2.49 17.27
N LYS A 259 -10.99 1.43 17.01
CA LYS A 259 -12.47 1.44 17.08
C LYS A 259 -13.02 1.53 18.50
N VAL A 260 -12.33 0.98 19.50
CA VAL A 260 -12.78 0.98 20.92
C VAL A 260 -12.12 2.10 21.74
N TYR A 261 -10.88 2.46 21.41
CA TYR A 261 -10.06 3.48 22.07
C TYR A 261 -9.31 4.34 21.02
N PRO A 262 -9.96 5.36 20.42
CA PRO A 262 -9.33 6.22 19.42
C PRO A 262 -8.05 6.91 19.91
N ASP A 263 -8.04 7.36 21.18
CA ASP A 263 -6.93 8.08 21.82
C ASP A 263 -5.67 7.23 22.10
N TRP A 264 -5.66 5.98 21.63
CA TRP A 264 -4.56 5.01 21.79
C TRP A 264 -3.82 4.76 20.46
N GLN A 265 -4.07 5.55 19.41
CA GLN A 265 -3.37 5.45 18.14
C GLN A 265 -1.84 5.68 18.28
N GLY A 266 -1.03 4.82 17.66
CA GLY A 266 0.44 4.94 17.63
C GLY A 266 1.17 4.54 18.91
N LEU A 267 0.45 4.08 19.93
CA LEU A 267 0.94 3.63 21.23
C LEU A 267 1.98 2.49 21.15
N GLU A 268 1.89 1.67 20.11
CA GLU A 268 2.85 0.64 19.76
C GLU A 268 4.26 1.19 19.44
N PHE A 269 4.36 2.50 19.15
CA PHE A 269 5.61 3.23 18.91
C PHE A 269 6.03 4.13 20.09
N SER A 270 5.27 4.16 21.20
CA SER A 270 5.66 4.90 22.40
C SER A 270 6.90 4.29 23.06
N PRO A 271 7.84 5.10 23.58
CA PRO A 271 9.02 4.62 24.29
C PRO A 271 8.68 3.69 25.46
N ARG A 272 9.48 2.64 25.67
CA ARG A 272 9.30 1.68 26.79
C ARG A 272 9.48 2.31 28.18
N THR A 273 9.91 3.59 28.25
CA THR A 273 10.03 4.41 29.47
C THR A 273 8.76 5.22 29.79
N GLU A 274 7.82 5.34 28.85
CA GLU A 274 6.60 6.13 29.02
C GLU A 274 5.60 5.41 29.94
N ARG A 275 5.08 6.11 30.96
CA ARG A 275 4.18 5.50 31.96
C ARG A 275 2.71 5.69 31.54
N HIS A 276 2.09 4.61 31.09
CA HIS A 276 0.65 4.55 30.80
C HIS A 276 -0.13 3.79 31.90
N ASP A 277 -1.46 3.81 31.82
CA ASP A 277 -2.30 2.95 32.65
C ASP A 277 -2.14 1.45 32.29
N LYS A 278 -2.61 0.57 33.18
CA LYS A 278 -2.42 -0.89 33.06
C LYS A 278 -3.05 -1.50 31.79
N LYS A 279 -4.16 -0.95 31.28
CA LYS A 279 -4.80 -1.46 30.05
C LYS A 279 -4.10 -0.92 28.82
N LYS A 280 -3.82 0.39 28.79
CA LYS A 280 -3.08 1.04 27.69
C LYS A 280 -1.71 0.38 27.50
N GLU A 281 -0.94 0.17 28.56
CA GLU A 281 0.36 -0.54 28.47
C GLU A 281 0.22 -2.04 28.13
N ALA A 282 -0.90 -2.70 28.44
CA ALA A 282 -1.15 -4.07 27.98
C ALA A 282 -1.37 -4.13 26.46
N ALA A 283 -2.21 -3.25 25.91
CA ALA A 283 -2.40 -3.13 24.46
C ALA A 283 -1.10 -2.71 23.75
N ALA A 284 -0.33 -1.80 24.34
CA ALA A 284 0.99 -1.40 23.84
C ALA A 284 1.96 -2.60 23.74
N LYS A 285 1.97 -3.50 24.74
CA LYS A 285 2.78 -4.74 24.71
C LYS A 285 2.33 -5.74 23.64
N VAL A 286 1.05 -5.82 23.33
CA VAL A 286 0.54 -6.68 22.23
C VAL A 286 0.96 -6.11 20.87
N GLY A 287 0.70 -4.82 20.63
CA GLY A 287 1.14 -4.15 19.40
C GLY A 287 2.65 -4.27 19.19
N ARG A 288 3.46 -4.03 20.24
CA ARG A 288 4.92 -4.18 20.18
C ARG A 288 5.37 -5.62 19.93
N LEU A 289 4.75 -6.63 20.56
CA LEU A 289 5.10 -8.03 20.31
C LEU A 289 4.76 -8.46 18.87
N LEU A 290 3.54 -8.15 18.39
CA LEU A 290 3.12 -8.48 17.02
C LEU A 290 3.99 -7.79 15.97
N LEU A 291 4.43 -6.56 16.25
CA LEU A 291 5.41 -5.87 15.43
C LEU A 291 6.77 -6.55 15.48
N ASP A 292 7.36 -6.74 16.66
CA ASP A 292 8.73 -7.26 16.76
C ASP A 292 8.83 -8.68 16.15
N GLU A 293 7.83 -9.56 16.35
CA GLU A 293 7.72 -10.89 15.70
C GLU A 293 7.45 -10.82 14.18
N ALA A 294 6.80 -9.74 13.69
CA ALA A 294 6.67 -9.46 12.27
C ALA A 294 8.00 -9.06 11.62
N PHE A 295 8.93 -8.44 12.38
CA PHE A 295 10.29 -8.13 11.89
C PHE A 295 11.28 -9.28 12.07
N SER A 296 10.96 -10.28 12.91
CA SER A 296 11.71 -11.55 12.99
C SER A 296 11.50 -12.46 11.78
N GLN A 297 10.50 -12.21 10.92
CA GLN A 297 10.25 -13.01 9.73
C GLN A 297 11.45 -13.06 8.77
N SER A 298 11.53 -14.11 7.96
CA SER A 298 12.69 -14.38 7.10
C SER A 298 12.93 -13.30 6.04
N THR A 299 11.90 -12.87 5.32
CA THR A 299 12.05 -11.92 4.20
C THR A 299 11.35 -10.59 4.48
N TRP A 300 11.79 -9.56 3.77
CA TRP A 300 11.17 -8.24 3.81
C TRP A 300 9.70 -8.28 3.30
N GLU A 301 9.38 -9.16 2.35
CA GLU A 301 8.01 -9.43 1.89
C GLU A 301 7.15 -10.05 2.99
N ASP A 302 7.67 -11.07 3.70
CA ASP A 302 6.97 -11.71 4.83
C ASP A 302 6.67 -10.67 5.93
N ALA A 303 7.66 -9.85 6.28
CA ALA A 303 7.50 -8.78 7.25
C ALA A 303 6.48 -7.72 6.78
N CYS A 304 6.47 -7.37 5.49
CA CYS A 304 5.44 -6.52 4.91
C CYS A 304 4.05 -7.15 4.96
N GLY A 305 3.91 -8.46 4.72
CA GLY A 305 2.66 -9.20 4.88
C GLY A 305 2.14 -9.17 6.31
N CYS A 306 3.02 -9.37 7.29
CA CYS A 306 2.65 -9.30 8.71
C CYS A 306 2.23 -7.89 9.17
N VAL A 307 2.86 -6.83 8.67
CA VAL A 307 2.59 -5.44 9.09
C VAL A 307 1.45 -4.78 8.29
N TYR A 308 1.31 -5.11 7.00
CA TYR A 308 0.39 -4.43 6.06
C TYR A 308 -0.66 -5.35 5.42
N GLY A 309 -0.61 -6.66 5.66
CA GLY A 309 -1.55 -7.63 5.09
C GLY A 309 -1.56 -7.64 3.57
N GLU A 310 -2.70 -8.04 3.00
CA GLU A 310 -3.00 -7.87 1.58
C GLU A 310 -3.21 -6.39 1.16
N LYS A 311 -3.19 -5.44 2.10
CA LYS A 311 -3.17 -3.98 1.83
C LYS A 311 -1.74 -3.46 1.61
N THR A 312 -0.88 -4.29 1.01
CA THR A 312 0.56 -4.09 0.89
C THR A 312 0.90 -2.95 -0.06
N PHE A 313 1.74 -2.02 0.42
CA PHE A 313 2.26 -0.84 -0.27
C PHE A 313 1.20 0.20 -0.65
N ASN A 314 1.20 1.33 0.06
CA ASN A 314 0.47 2.53 -0.32
C ASN A 314 1.39 3.78 -0.19
N GLN A 315 0.87 4.96 -0.56
CA GLN A 315 1.65 6.19 -0.56
C GLN A 315 2.10 6.69 0.83
N ALA A 316 1.52 6.13 1.90
CA ALA A 316 1.91 6.41 3.28
C ALA A 316 2.97 5.45 3.83
N THR A 317 3.29 4.35 3.12
CA THR A 317 4.30 3.37 3.56
C THR A 317 5.56 3.37 2.69
N THR A 318 5.48 3.80 1.43
CA THR A 318 6.64 3.79 0.51
C THR A 318 7.07 5.20 0.13
N PHE A 319 8.38 5.50 0.25
CA PHE A 319 8.96 6.73 -0.30
C PHE A 319 10.10 6.43 -1.28
N ARG A 320 9.88 6.78 -2.55
CA ARG A 320 10.84 6.67 -3.64
C ARG A 320 10.61 7.87 -4.56
N PRO A 321 11.55 8.81 -4.69
CA PRO A 321 11.47 9.94 -5.60
C PRO A 321 11.97 9.53 -7.00
N ALA A 322 11.37 10.08 -8.05
CA ALA A 322 11.73 9.74 -9.44
C ALA A 322 13.06 10.35 -9.90
N ALA A 323 13.46 11.44 -9.27
CA ALA A 323 14.72 12.17 -9.52
C ALA A 323 15.57 12.21 -8.23
N PRO A 324 16.89 12.44 -8.34
CA PRO A 324 17.76 12.55 -7.17
C PRO A 324 17.30 13.61 -6.17
N ILE A 325 17.52 13.34 -4.89
CA ILE A 325 17.02 14.18 -3.79
C ILE A 325 17.72 15.55 -3.77
N ASN A 326 16.97 16.57 -3.38
CA ASN A 326 17.43 17.95 -3.34
C ASN A 326 16.83 18.72 -2.16
N LYS A 327 17.37 19.90 -1.86
CA LYS A 327 17.01 20.79 -0.73
C LYS A 327 15.56 21.34 -0.72
N ARG A 328 14.71 20.89 -1.64
CA ARG A 328 13.26 21.21 -1.73
C ARG A 328 12.36 19.96 -1.68
N ILE A 329 12.92 18.76 -1.50
CA ILE A 329 12.18 17.49 -1.60
C ILE A 329 11.01 17.36 -0.62
N ASP A 330 11.17 17.86 0.60
CA ASP A 330 10.14 17.96 1.65
C ASP A 330 8.98 18.89 1.28
N ARG A 331 9.25 19.89 0.43
CA ARG A 331 8.25 20.84 -0.09
C ARG A 331 7.53 20.28 -1.30
N SER A 332 8.25 19.71 -2.27
CA SER A 332 7.63 19.13 -3.46
C SER A 332 6.81 17.88 -3.17
N HIS A 333 7.23 17.04 -2.21
CA HIS A 333 6.51 15.84 -1.80
C HIS A 333 5.65 16.07 -0.54
N SER A 334 5.35 17.33 -0.20
CA SER A 334 4.53 17.71 0.97
C SER A 334 3.09 17.17 0.97
N PHE A 335 2.64 16.62 -0.16
CA PHE A 335 1.37 15.88 -0.29
C PHE A 335 1.42 14.46 0.28
N LEU A 336 2.61 13.88 0.47
CA LEU A 336 2.78 12.57 1.08
C LEU A 336 2.68 12.68 2.62
N GLN A 337 1.74 11.92 3.19
CA GLN A 337 1.57 11.73 4.62
C GLN A 337 1.98 10.30 4.95
N PHE A 338 2.99 10.12 5.81
CA PHE A 338 3.52 8.80 6.12
C PHE A 338 2.92 8.20 7.39
N TYR A 339 2.86 6.87 7.43
CA TYR A 339 2.57 6.13 8.64
C TYR A 339 3.85 6.01 9.51
N PRO A 340 3.74 5.72 10.83
CA PRO A 340 4.91 5.59 11.70
C PRO A 340 5.90 4.49 11.30
N ILE A 341 5.47 3.55 10.45
CA ILE A 341 6.32 2.56 9.78
C ILE A 341 6.34 2.86 8.28
N LEU A 342 7.52 2.97 7.70
CA LEU A 342 7.72 2.91 6.25
C LEU A 342 8.08 1.48 5.84
N SER A 343 7.43 0.96 4.80
CA SER A 343 7.68 -0.36 4.22
C SER A 343 8.93 -0.38 3.33
N TYR A 344 9.16 0.69 2.56
CA TYR A 344 10.28 0.78 1.63
C TYR A 344 10.68 2.24 1.39
N VAL A 345 11.97 2.54 1.52
CA VAL A 345 12.54 3.85 1.20
C VAL A 345 13.72 3.65 0.25
N GLU A 346 13.68 4.30 -0.91
CA GLU A 346 14.87 4.43 -1.77
C GLU A 346 15.17 5.92 -2.00
N LEU A 347 16.39 6.33 -1.67
CA LEU A 347 16.91 7.69 -1.90
C LEU A 347 18.09 7.62 -2.88
N VAL A 348 18.10 8.51 -3.88
CA VAL A 348 19.21 8.66 -4.82
C VAL A 348 19.84 10.03 -4.62
N LEU A 349 21.15 10.09 -4.40
CA LEU A 349 21.88 11.36 -4.28
C LEU A 349 22.34 11.86 -5.65
N ALA A 350 22.31 13.18 -5.87
CA ALA A 350 22.70 13.77 -7.14
C ALA A 350 24.21 13.62 -7.42
N GLN A 351 24.56 13.06 -8.58
CA GLN A 351 25.96 13.05 -9.04
C GLN A 351 26.28 14.38 -9.76
N PRO A 352 27.50 14.92 -9.63
CA PRO A 352 27.90 16.15 -10.31
C PRO A 352 27.99 15.93 -11.83
N ASN A 353 27.52 16.90 -12.61
CA ASN A 353 27.30 16.74 -14.04
C ASN A 353 28.65 16.65 -14.80
N PRO A 354 28.77 15.85 -15.89
CA PRO A 354 30.01 15.78 -16.65
C PRO A 354 30.36 17.10 -17.36
N GLN A 355 29.36 17.87 -17.78
CA GLN A 355 29.53 19.08 -18.59
C GLN A 355 30.10 20.27 -17.79
N ASP A 356 29.91 20.31 -16.46
CA ASP A 356 30.47 21.33 -15.55
C ASP A 356 32.02 21.33 -15.51
N ARG A 357 32.68 20.45 -16.29
CA ARG A 357 34.13 20.25 -16.33
C ARG A 357 34.82 20.77 -17.59
N HIS A 358 34.06 21.14 -18.63
CA HIS A 358 34.62 21.53 -19.93
C HIS A 358 34.59 23.05 -20.21
N GLY A 359 34.30 23.86 -19.18
CA GLY A 359 34.06 25.30 -19.30
C GLY A 359 35.27 26.24 -19.15
N THR A 360 36.51 25.76 -19.00
CA THR A 360 37.72 26.61 -18.86
C THR A 360 38.98 25.98 -19.42
N SER A 361 39.85 26.81 -19.99
CA SER A 361 41.19 26.44 -20.48
C SER A 361 42.15 26.07 -19.32
N PRO A 362 43.21 25.25 -19.50
CA PRO A 362 44.03 24.68 -18.41
C PRO A 362 44.90 25.65 -17.57
N HIS A 363 44.65 26.96 -17.59
CA HIS A 363 45.57 28.00 -17.11
C HIS A 363 44.92 29.07 -16.22
N GLN A 364 44.29 28.66 -15.10
CA GLN A 364 44.18 29.50 -13.88
C GLN A 364 43.69 28.69 -12.65
N SER A 365 44.32 28.94 -11.49
CA SER A 365 43.92 28.60 -10.10
C SER A 365 43.26 27.23 -9.82
N GLY A 366 43.94 26.36 -9.05
CA GLY A 366 43.36 25.10 -8.58
C GLY A 366 42.19 25.24 -7.60
N ASP A 367 42.08 26.37 -6.91
CA ASP A 367 41.12 26.60 -5.81
C ASP A 367 39.64 26.55 -6.26
N HIS A 368 39.35 26.94 -7.51
CA HIS A 368 37.98 27.00 -8.03
C HIS A 368 37.31 25.61 -8.19
N ILE A 369 38.09 24.55 -8.40
CA ILE A 369 37.59 23.19 -8.60
C ILE A 369 37.17 22.56 -7.26
N ASP A 370 37.86 22.92 -6.17
CA ASP A 370 37.56 22.38 -4.84
C ASP A 370 36.33 23.08 -4.22
N ILE A 371 36.23 24.42 -4.35
CA ILE A 371 35.07 25.20 -3.88
C ILE A 371 33.75 24.71 -4.49
N THR A 372 33.73 24.42 -5.80
CA THR A 372 32.54 23.90 -6.48
C THR A 372 32.19 22.49 -6.01
N THR A 373 33.17 21.59 -5.91
CA THR A 373 33.01 20.22 -5.41
C THR A 373 32.50 20.20 -3.95
N ALA A 374 33.06 21.04 -3.08
CA ALA A 374 32.63 21.22 -1.70
C ALA A 374 31.17 21.73 -1.61
N ARG A 375 30.78 22.71 -2.45
CA ARG A 375 29.40 23.22 -2.50
C ARG A 375 28.41 22.12 -2.85
N HIS A 376 28.68 21.32 -3.90
CA HIS A 376 27.80 20.22 -4.28
C HIS A 376 27.70 19.13 -3.19
N ARG A 377 28.80 18.83 -2.50
CA ARG A 377 28.78 17.92 -1.34
C ARG A 377 27.88 18.45 -0.22
N ALA A 378 28.02 19.72 0.15
CA ALA A 378 27.21 20.37 1.18
C ALA A 378 25.71 20.38 0.84
N GLU A 379 25.33 20.67 -0.42
CA GLU A 379 23.92 20.66 -0.84
C GLU A 379 23.28 19.27 -0.74
N ARG A 380 24.04 18.19 -1.00
CA ARG A 380 23.55 16.81 -0.82
C ARG A 380 23.44 16.41 0.64
N THR A 381 24.42 16.79 1.46
CA THR A 381 24.37 16.58 2.92
C THR A 381 23.14 17.25 3.53
N GLU A 382 22.83 18.49 3.16
CA GLU A 382 21.58 19.15 3.57
C GLU A 382 20.34 18.43 3.02
N SER A 383 20.37 18.01 1.75
CA SER A 383 19.24 17.32 1.12
C SER A 383 18.87 16.01 1.80
N ILE A 384 19.85 15.17 2.17
CA ILE A 384 19.59 13.89 2.86
C ILE A 384 19.14 14.12 4.30
N LYS A 385 19.84 14.98 5.07
CA LYS A 385 19.43 15.37 6.44
C LYS A 385 17.99 15.85 6.48
N ARG A 386 17.58 16.63 5.48
CA ARG A 386 16.22 17.19 5.39
C ARG A 386 15.14 16.15 5.08
N VAL A 387 15.45 15.07 4.34
CA VAL A 387 14.53 13.91 4.21
C VAL A 387 14.32 13.25 5.57
N PHE A 388 15.38 12.89 6.29
CA PHE A 388 15.24 12.25 7.61
C PHE A 388 14.64 13.19 8.67
N SER A 389 14.87 14.51 8.58
CA SER A 389 14.16 15.52 9.39
C SER A 389 12.66 15.54 9.08
N TRP A 390 12.27 15.44 7.81
CA TRP A 390 10.87 15.39 7.39
C TRP A 390 10.17 14.09 7.83
N PHE A 391 10.84 12.94 7.73
CA PHE A 391 10.36 11.68 8.30
C PHE A 391 10.11 11.77 9.81
N ARG A 392 11.04 12.35 10.60
CA ARG A 392 10.84 12.58 12.04
C ARG A 392 9.64 13.50 12.32
N LYS A 393 9.42 14.55 11.51
CA LYS A 393 8.24 15.44 11.60
C LYS A 393 6.93 14.73 11.28
N GLN A 394 6.93 13.80 10.33
CA GLN A 394 5.82 12.90 10.00
C GLN A 394 5.63 11.76 11.02
N LYS A 395 6.35 11.78 12.16
CA LYS A 395 6.33 10.75 13.22
C LYS A 395 6.72 9.35 12.75
N VAL A 396 7.48 9.22 11.66
CA VAL A 396 8.10 7.94 11.26
C VAL A 396 9.08 7.51 12.35
N LYS A 397 9.03 6.23 12.73
CA LYS A 397 9.87 5.61 13.78
C LYS A 397 10.59 4.35 13.34
N ARG A 398 10.03 3.60 12.39
CA ARG A 398 10.60 2.35 11.89
C ARG A 398 10.61 2.37 10.36
N ILE A 399 11.73 2.00 9.74
CA ILE A 399 11.88 1.90 8.29
C ILE A 399 12.28 0.45 7.99
N LEU A 400 11.41 -0.30 7.32
CA LEU A 400 11.66 -1.70 7.01
C LEU A 400 12.90 -1.85 6.14
N ASN A 401 12.83 -1.38 4.89
CA ASN A 401 13.93 -1.41 3.95
C ASN A 401 14.34 0.01 3.57
N LEU A 402 15.61 0.33 3.76
CA LEU A 402 16.22 1.62 3.47
C LEU A 402 17.38 1.44 2.49
N VAL A 403 17.17 1.90 1.25
CA VAL A 403 18.17 1.98 0.19
C VAL A 403 18.62 3.44 0.03
N VAL A 404 19.93 3.69 0.13
CA VAL A 404 20.53 5.00 -0.16
C VAL A 404 21.63 4.81 -1.20
N ARG A 405 21.39 5.34 -2.40
CA ARG A 405 22.37 5.41 -3.50
C ARG A 405 23.20 6.68 -3.35
N ASP A 406 24.34 6.56 -2.69
CA ASP A 406 25.28 7.64 -2.38
C ASP A 406 26.15 8.03 -3.59
N ASP A 407 26.82 9.18 -3.54
CA ASP A 407 27.76 9.61 -4.60
C ASP A 407 29.09 8.86 -4.46
N ALA A 408 29.32 7.87 -5.32
CA ALA A 408 30.54 7.07 -5.38
C ALA A 408 31.84 7.85 -5.69
N ARG A 409 31.78 9.18 -5.93
CA ARG A 409 32.95 10.07 -6.01
C ARG A 409 33.14 10.95 -4.77
N SER A 410 32.10 11.21 -3.99
CA SER A 410 32.11 12.13 -2.85
C SER A 410 30.97 11.78 -1.87
N PRO A 411 31.07 10.60 -1.21
CA PRO A 411 29.96 10.02 -0.44
C PRO A 411 29.74 10.70 0.90
N CYS A 412 28.65 10.35 1.59
CA CYS A 412 28.32 10.90 2.91
C CYS A 412 29.42 10.59 3.95
N SER A 413 29.79 11.60 4.74
CA SER A 413 30.63 11.41 5.92
C SER A 413 29.87 10.66 7.00
N ASP A 414 30.57 9.88 7.80
CA ASP A 414 29.99 8.94 8.77
C ASP A 414 29.08 9.63 9.80
N ALA A 415 29.46 10.82 10.27
CA ALA A 415 28.60 11.64 11.13
C ALA A 415 27.26 12.04 10.50
N VAL A 416 27.19 12.19 9.17
CA VAL A 416 25.93 12.48 8.44
C VAL A 416 25.09 11.22 8.33
N ILE A 417 25.71 10.05 8.16
CA ILE A 417 25.01 8.75 8.14
C ILE A 417 24.42 8.47 9.52
N GLU A 418 25.21 8.66 10.59
CA GLU A 418 24.76 8.52 11.98
C GLU A 418 23.59 9.45 12.29
N GLU A 419 23.70 10.75 11.96
CA GLU A 419 22.64 11.75 12.17
C GLU A 419 21.37 11.46 11.36
N CYS A 420 21.49 10.89 10.16
CA CYS A 420 20.34 10.46 9.37
C CYS A 420 19.62 9.28 10.02
N LEU A 421 20.37 8.25 10.44
CA LEU A 421 19.84 6.98 10.94
C LEU A 421 19.38 7.00 12.41
N ARG A 422 19.89 7.93 13.23
CA ARG A 422 19.53 8.07 14.65
C ARG A 422 18.02 8.18 14.87
N ASP A 423 17.49 7.61 15.95
CA ASP A 423 16.06 7.55 16.30
C ASP A 423 15.16 6.70 15.37
N PHE A 424 15.71 6.08 14.32
CA PHE A 424 14.98 5.16 13.44
C PHE A 424 15.37 3.71 13.71
N ASP A 425 14.37 2.83 13.80
CA ASP A 425 14.57 1.39 13.78
C ASP A 425 14.60 0.90 12.32
N VAL A 426 15.77 0.47 11.84
CA VAL A 426 15.98 0.02 10.46
C VAL A 426 16.28 -1.48 10.43
N ARG A 427 15.64 -2.23 9.53
CA ARG A 427 15.74 -3.71 9.47
C ARG A 427 16.55 -4.25 8.30
N TYR A 428 16.34 -3.72 7.10
CA TYR A 428 17.07 -4.05 5.89
C TYR A 428 17.77 -2.77 5.42
N LEU A 429 19.11 -2.73 5.42
CA LEU A 429 19.88 -1.51 5.17
C LEU A 429 20.87 -1.66 4.01
N GLN A 430 20.68 -0.89 2.95
CA GLN A 430 21.61 -0.76 1.84
C GLN A 430 22.06 0.70 1.70
N TRP A 431 23.32 0.99 2.03
CA TRP A 431 23.93 2.30 1.79
C TRP A 431 25.14 2.13 0.86
N THR A 432 25.09 2.68 -0.35
CA THR A 432 26.13 2.44 -1.37
C THR A 432 27.37 3.32 -1.19
N LYS A 433 27.93 3.30 0.02
CA LYS A 433 29.19 3.94 0.38
C LYS A 433 30.28 2.88 0.49
N ASP A 434 31.35 3.06 -0.28
CA ASP A 434 32.57 2.25 -0.19
C ASP A 434 33.14 2.32 1.24
N ASP A 435 33.44 1.17 1.84
CA ASP A 435 34.12 1.01 3.14
C ASP A 435 33.40 1.64 4.36
N LEU A 436 32.06 1.58 4.41
CA LEU A 436 31.25 2.04 5.56
C LEU A 436 31.71 1.41 6.89
N CYS A 437 31.93 2.23 7.92
CA CYS A 437 32.29 1.77 9.26
C CYS A 437 31.04 1.28 10.04
N ILE A 438 31.12 0.10 10.64
CA ILE A 438 29.97 -0.54 11.35
C ILE A 438 29.65 0.17 12.67
N GLU A 439 30.64 0.78 13.31
CA GLU A 439 30.44 1.57 14.55
C GLU A 439 29.46 2.74 14.34
N VAL A 440 29.33 3.25 13.12
CA VAL A 440 28.34 4.28 12.74
C VAL A 440 26.91 3.77 12.90
N LEU A 441 26.66 2.50 12.57
CA LEU A 441 25.36 1.86 12.71
C LEU A 441 25.03 1.62 14.19
N HIS A 442 26.03 1.18 14.96
CA HIS A 442 25.93 1.05 16.41
C HIS A 442 25.62 2.41 17.09
N ASN A 443 26.33 3.47 16.74
CA ASN A 443 26.18 4.79 17.34
C ASN A 443 24.87 5.50 16.91
N ALA A 444 24.33 5.15 15.74
CA ALA A 444 22.96 5.52 15.35
C ALA A 444 21.88 4.76 16.16
N GLY A 445 22.24 3.70 16.90
CA GLY A 445 21.33 2.88 17.71
C GLY A 445 20.72 1.69 16.96
N LEU A 446 21.29 1.27 15.84
CA LEU A 446 20.72 0.24 14.96
C LEU A 446 20.97 -1.21 15.44
N SER A 447 20.55 -1.53 16.67
CA SER A 447 20.63 -2.90 17.24
C SER A 447 19.82 -3.97 16.48
N ASN A 448 18.97 -3.53 15.56
CA ASN A 448 17.84 -4.29 15.02
C ASN A 448 17.99 -4.71 13.55
N VAL A 449 19.08 -4.31 12.89
CA VAL A 449 19.35 -4.64 11.48
C VAL A 449 19.50 -6.15 11.33
N LYS A 450 18.68 -6.72 10.43
CA LYS A 450 18.63 -8.13 10.09
C LYS A 450 19.47 -8.46 8.86
N GLU A 451 19.44 -7.59 7.84
CA GLU A 451 20.20 -7.75 6.60
C GLU A 451 20.89 -6.44 6.21
N LEU A 452 22.17 -6.54 5.84
CA LEU A 452 23.05 -5.39 5.59
C LEU A 452 23.81 -5.55 4.27
N TRP A 453 23.66 -4.58 3.37
CA TRP A 453 24.40 -4.52 2.10
C TRP A 453 25.57 -3.55 2.21
N LEU A 454 26.79 -4.07 2.07
CA LEU A 454 28.03 -3.31 2.18
C LEU A 454 28.77 -3.26 0.85
N GLN A 455 29.28 -2.08 0.48
CA GLN A 455 30.14 -1.90 -0.66
C GLN A 455 31.61 -1.89 -0.20
N TRP A 456 32.43 -2.77 -0.76
CA TRP A 456 33.84 -2.94 -0.38
C TRP A 456 34.78 -2.50 -1.51
N SER A 457 35.80 -1.71 -1.17
CA SER A 457 36.80 -1.19 -2.13
C SER A 457 37.90 -2.18 -2.53
N GLY A 458 37.96 -3.36 -1.89
CA GLY A 458 39.07 -4.32 -2.00
C GLY A 458 40.13 -4.17 -0.89
N ARG A 459 40.05 -3.15 -0.03
CA ARG A 459 40.99 -2.97 1.09
C ARG A 459 40.79 -4.02 2.19
N ASN A 460 41.75 -4.93 2.37
CA ASN A 460 41.65 -5.99 3.37
C ASN A 460 41.54 -5.48 4.83
N SER A 461 42.12 -4.31 5.15
CA SER A 461 42.00 -3.67 6.47
C SER A 461 40.54 -3.37 6.87
N VAL A 462 39.67 -3.10 5.91
CA VAL A 462 38.23 -2.89 6.11
C VAL A 462 37.56 -4.20 6.54
N LEU A 463 37.92 -5.32 5.91
CA LEU A 463 37.46 -6.64 6.33
C LEU A 463 37.96 -7.02 7.73
N TYR A 464 39.16 -6.59 8.14
CA TYR A 464 39.62 -6.76 9.52
C TYR A 464 38.74 -5.98 10.51
N SER A 465 38.46 -4.71 10.22
CA SER A 465 37.55 -3.88 11.02
C SER A 465 36.13 -4.46 11.11
N TRP A 466 35.56 -4.93 10.00
CA TRP A 466 34.23 -5.55 9.98
C TRP A 466 34.17 -6.87 10.76
N SER A 467 35.27 -7.63 10.83
CA SER A 467 35.39 -8.84 11.67
C SER A 467 35.75 -8.58 13.13
N CYS A 468 35.92 -7.33 13.56
CA CYS A 468 36.25 -7.01 14.94
C CYS A 468 35.04 -7.25 15.87
N LYS A 469 35.24 -7.95 16.98
CA LYS A 469 34.18 -8.31 17.93
C LYS A 469 33.48 -7.09 18.54
N ASP A 470 34.25 -6.11 19.01
CA ASP A 470 33.75 -5.02 19.86
C ASP A 470 33.31 -3.76 19.09
N THR A 471 33.58 -3.69 17.78
CA THR A 471 33.28 -2.52 16.91
C THR A 471 32.76 -2.90 15.52
N GLY A 472 32.88 -4.17 15.10
CA GLY A 472 32.45 -4.68 13.80
C GLY A 472 31.06 -5.30 13.82
N LEU A 473 30.82 -6.20 12.86
CA LEU A 473 29.53 -6.86 12.63
C LEU A 473 28.98 -7.69 13.81
N PRO A 474 29.79 -8.38 14.65
CA PRO A 474 29.29 -9.12 15.82
C PRO A 474 28.53 -8.25 16.85
N LYS A 475 28.71 -6.94 16.80
CA LYS A 475 28.02 -5.96 17.68
C LYS A 475 26.56 -5.69 17.28
N LEU A 476 26.07 -6.28 16.19
CA LEU A 476 24.70 -6.14 15.69
C LEU A 476 23.89 -7.42 16.03
N PRO A 477 23.19 -7.48 17.19
CA PRO A 477 22.70 -8.73 17.79
C PRO A 477 21.47 -9.34 17.10
N GLN A 478 21.03 -8.80 15.97
CA GLN A 478 19.90 -9.28 15.16
C GLN A 478 20.31 -9.55 13.70
N LEU A 479 21.60 -9.41 13.38
CA LEU A 479 22.11 -9.51 12.02
C LEU A 479 22.18 -10.98 11.57
N GLU A 480 21.34 -11.34 10.59
CA GLU A 480 21.26 -12.69 10.02
C GLU A 480 21.98 -12.80 8.66
N MET A 481 22.13 -11.71 7.90
CA MET A 481 22.76 -11.72 6.58
C MET A 481 23.58 -10.47 6.26
N VAL A 482 24.70 -10.66 5.56
CA VAL A 482 25.54 -9.55 5.06
C VAL A 482 25.90 -9.80 3.60
N HIS A 483 25.50 -8.87 2.72
CA HIS A 483 25.79 -8.95 1.28
C HIS A 483 26.94 -8.01 0.92
N ILE A 484 28.14 -8.55 0.74
CA ILE A 484 29.34 -7.79 0.36
C ILE A 484 29.42 -7.68 -1.17
N HIS A 485 29.35 -6.45 -1.66
CA HIS A 485 29.49 -6.09 -3.06
C HIS A 485 30.90 -5.56 -3.30
N THR A 486 31.70 -6.27 -4.10
CA THR A 486 33.09 -5.86 -4.35
C THR A 486 33.17 -4.93 -5.56
N ARG A 487 33.85 -3.79 -5.44
CA ARG A 487 34.27 -3.02 -6.62
C ARG A 487 35.54 -3.65 -7.22
N ALA A 488 35.78 -3.44 -8.51
CA ALA A 488 37.09 -3.75 -9.10
C ALA A 488 38.14 -2.82 -8.45
N GLY A 489 39.05 -3.41 -7.66
CA GLY A 489 40.10 -2.72 -6.91
C GLY A 489 41.49 -2.95 -7.50
N ILE A 490 42.52 -2.65 -6.70
CA ILE A 490 43.93 -2.90 -7.04
C ILE A 490 44.28 -4.39 -6.85
N GLU A 491 43.64 -5.04 -5.88
CA GLU A 491 43.78 -6.47 -5.58
C GLU A 491 43.18 -7.35 -6.67
N SER A 492 43.82 -8.49 -6.96
CA SER A 492 43.31 -9.46 -7.95
C SER A 492 41.99 -10.13 -7.50
N PRO A 493 41.17 -10.67 -8.42
CA PRO A 493 39.94 -11.39 -8.05
C PRO A 493 40.19 -12.54 -7.06
N ASP A 494 41.29 -13.29 -7.22
CA ASP A 494 41.66 -14.38 -6.31
C ASP A 494 42.19 -13.89 -4.95
N ALA A 495 42.94 -12.78 -4.92
CA ALA A 495 43.33 -12.12 -3.67
C ALA A 495 42.09 -11.66 -2.89
N ASN A 496 41.13 -11.01 -3.56
CA ASN A 496 39.85 -10.60 -2.98
C ASN A 496 39.04 -11.80 -2.46
N LYS A 497 38.95 -12.89 -3.24
CA LYS A 497 38.29 -14.15 -2.85
C LYS A 497 38.93 -14.79 -1.62
N ASN A 498 40.26 -14.81 -1.53
CA ASN A 498 40.98 -15.30 -0.35
C ASN A 498 40.80 -14.38 0.87
N ASN A 499 40.82 -13.05 0.68
CA ASN A 499 40.55 -12.08 1.74
C ASN A 499 39.14 -12.24 2.32
N LEU A 500 38.13 -12.43 1.47
CA LEU A 500 36.74 -12.71 1.86
C LEU A 500 36.58 -14.07 2.58
N LYS A 501 37.31 -15.11 2.14
CA LYS A 501 37.36 -16.40 2.84
C LYS A 501 37.93 -16.26 4.26
N ASN A 502 39.06 -15.58 4.40
CA ASN A 502 39.72 -15.35 5.68
C ASN A 502 38.88 -14.46 6.61
N PHE A 503 38.17 -13.48 6.06
CA PHE A 503 37.19 -12.67 6.78
C PHE A 503 36.03 -13.50 7.34
N ASN A 504 35.47 -14.43 6.57
CA ASN A 504 34.40 -15.33 7.01
C ASN A 504 34.86 -16.24 8.16
N THR A 505 36.11 -16.73 8.14
CA THR A 505 36.71 -17.44 9.27
C THR A 505 36.75 -16.58 10.54
N ARG A 506 37.37 -15.39 10.48
CA ARG A 506 37.47 -14.47 11.63
C ARG A 506 36.11 -14.07 12.20
N LEU A 507 35.09 -13.88 11.35
CA LEU A 507 33.78 -13.46 11.81
C LEU A 507 33.09 -14.55 12.66
N LYS A 508 33.30 -15.84 12.34
CA LYS A 508 32.80 -16.96 13.16
C LYS A 508 33.52 -17.01 14.51
N GLU A 509 34.86 -16.99 14.47
CA GLU A 509 35.72 -16.97 15.66
C GLU A 509 35.37 -15.82 16.63
N SER A 510 34.92 -14.67 16.10
CA SER A 510 34.49 -13.52 16.93
C SER A 510 33.10 -13.63 17.56
N ILE A 511 32.28 -14.59 17.13
CA ILE A 511 30.87 -14.77 17.55
C ILE A 511 30.70 -15.95 18.51
N ASP A 512 31.49 -17.02 18.38
CA ASP A 512 31.39 -18.27 19.17
C ASP A 512 31.86 -18.12 20.64
N SER A 513 31.41 -17.08 21.37
CA SER A 513 31.87 -16.77 22.73
C SER A 513 30.82 -16.14 23.66
N VAL A 514 29.76 -16.90 23.95
CA VAL A 514 29.00 -16.89 25.23
C VAL A 514 28.34 -18.28 25.39
N GLN A 515 28.00 -18.68 26.63
CA GLN A 515 27.59 -20.05 26.96
C GLN A 515 26.22 -20.47 26.39
N ILE A 516 26.12 -21.73 25.97
CA ILE A 516 24.86 -22.42 25.72
C ILE A 516 24.48 -23.21 26.97
N ASP A 517 23.41 -22.81 27.66
CA ASP A 517 22.68 -23.72 28.56
C ASP A 517 21.84 -24.68 27.71
N GLU A 518 21.99 -26.00 27.92
CA GLU A 518 21.24 -27.00 27.18
C GLU A 518 19.77 -27.09 27.64
N TYR A 519 18.81 -26.81 26.74
CA TYR A 519 17.44 -27.29 26.93
C TYR A 519 16.70 -27.64 25.62
N GLN A 520 16.81 -28.92 25.25
CA GLN A 520 15.86 -29.74 24.45
C GLN A 520 15.27 -29.13 23.15
N SER A 521 15.86 -29.50 22.01
CA SER A 521 15.44 -29.09 20.65
C SER A 521 14.44 -30.03 19.92
N ASP A 522 13.97 -31.09 20.58
CA ASP A 522 13.36 -32.25 19.90
C ASP A 522 11.91 -32.04 19.38
N LEU A 523 11.14 -31.13 19.98
CA LEU A 523 9.74 -30.90 19.59
C LEU A 523 9.61 -30.12 18.26
N THR A 524 10.38 -29.04 18.10
CA THR A 524 10.21 -28.07 17.00
C THR A 524 10.54 -28.70 15.64
N THR A 525 11.61 -29.52 15.60
CA THR A 525 12.17 -30.09 14.38
C THR A 525 11.21 -31.07 13.69
N LYS A 526 10.48 -31.88 14.47
CA LYS A 526 9.46 -32.82 13.97
C LYS A 526 8.32 -32.06 13.30
N VAL A 527 7.77 -31.04 13.97
CA VAL A 527 6.63 -30.25 13.47
C VAL A 527 6.96 -29.52 12.17
N THR A 528 8.13 -28.87 12.07
CA THR A 528 8.51 -28.15 10.84
C THR A 528 8.65 -29.06 9.62
N LYS A 529 9.16 -30.30 9.80
CA LYS A 529 9.35 -31.22 8.67
C LYS A 529 8.02 -31.69 8.08
N THR A 530 7.10 -32.17 8.93
CA THR A 530 5.77 -32.64 8.51
C THR A 530 4.95 -31.53 7.84
N LEU A 531 5.02 -30.29 8.35
CA LEU A 531 4.36 -29.15 7.70
C LEU A 531 4.93 -28.86 6.30
N GLN A 532 6.25 -28.97 6.11
CA GLN A 532 6.89 -28.60 4.86
C GLN A 532 6.64 -29.61 3.73
N GLU A 533 6.40 -30.88 4.06
CA GLU A 533 6.02 -31.92 3.10
C GLU A 533 4.54 -31.79 2.67
N GLU A 534 3.63 -31.38 3.58
CA GLU A 534 2.18 -31.28 3.28
C GLU A 534 1.66 -29.89 2.82
N LEU A 535 2.43 -28.81 2.93
CA LEU A 535 1.98 -27.46 2.55
C LEU A 535 2.24 -27.08 1.07
N SER A 536 2.85 -27.98 0.30
CA SER A 536 3.19 -27.79 -1.11
C SER A 536 2.05 -27.29 -2.03
N PRO A 537 0.74 -27.61 -1.82
CA PRO A 537 -0.31 -27.10 -2.70
C PRO A 537 -0.62 -25.60 -2.52
N LEU A 538 -0.43 -25.03 -1.33
CA LEU A 538 -0.89 -23.66 -1.01
C LEU A 538 0.06 -22.56 -1.51
N GLY A 539 1.37 -22.82 -1.57
CA GLY A 539 2.36 -21.85 -2.06
C GLY A 539 2.27 -21.57 -3.57
N SER A 540 1.57 -22.43 -4.32
CA SER A 540 1.48 -22.41 -5.79
C SER A 540 0.98 -21.07 -6.38
N LYS A 541 0.20 -20.28 -5.63
CA LYS A 541 -0.32 -18.98 -6.10
C LYS A 541 0.71 -17.85 -6.18
N LEU A 542 1.87 -17.95 -5.51
CA LEU A 542 2.99 -17.02 -5.75
C LEU A 542 3.80 -17.41 -6.99
N GLN A 543 4.04 -18.71 -7.18
CA GLN A 543 4.88 -19.22 -8.28
C GLN A 543 4.36 -18.84 -9.67
N ALA A 544 3.03 -18.76 -9.84
CA ALA A 544 2.42 -18.37 -11.12
C ALA A 544 2.76 -16.93 -11.59
N SER A 545 3.31 -16.07 -10.73
CA SER A 545 3.78 -14.72 -11.10
C SER A 545 5.31 -14.62 -11.28
N MET A 546 6.07 -15.70 -11.09
CA MET A 546 7.53 -15.69 -11.20
C MET A 546 8.06 -16.02 -12.61
N SER A 547 7.19 -16.41 -13.55
CA SER A 547 7.56 -16.93 -14.88
C SER A 547 7.74 -15.88 -15.98
N THR A 548 7.65 -14.58 -15.66
CA THR A 548 7.87 -13.47 -16.61
C THR A 548 8.93 -12.49 -16.09
N TRP A 549 10.14 -13.02 -15.84
CA TRP A 549 11.25 -12.28 -15.24
C TRP A 549 12.38 -12.06 -16.26
N SER A 550 12.71 -10.79 -16.54
CA SER A 550 13.89 -10.40 -17.32
C SER A 550 14.44 -9.05 -16.85
N GLY A 551 15.09 -9.04 -15.67
CA GLY A 551 15.71 -7.86 -15.09
C GLY A 551 16.11 -8.05 -13.62
N GLY A 552 17.40 -7.87 -13.32
CA GLY A 552 17.99 -8.18 -12.00
C GLY A 552 18.63 -9.59 -11.97
N PRO A 553 19.77 -9.77 -11.26
CA PRO A 553 20.57 -11.00 -11.32
C PRO A 553 19.92 -12.20 -10.60
N ASP A 554 20.23 -13.41 -11.04
CA ASP A 554 19.45 -14.61 -10.71
C ASP A 554 19.63 -15.07 -9.26
N TYR A 555 18.49 -15.19 -8.56
CA TYR A 555 18.39 -15.80 -7.23
C TYR A 555 18.05 -17.30 -7.33
N VAL A 556 18.65 -18.10 -6.44
CA VAL A 556 18.21 -19.48 -6.15
C VAL A 556 18.21 -19.67 -4.63
N GLN A 557 17.01 -19.75 -4.04
CA GLN A 557 16.87 -20.06 -2.61
C GLN A 557 17.26 -21.53 -2.32
N ILE A 558 17.88 -21.76 -1.16
CA ILE A 558 18.05 -23.08 -0.55
C ILE A 558 17.63 -22.99 0.92
N ALA A 559 17.05 -24.07 1.47
CA ALA A 559 16.08 -24.01 2.56
C ALA A 559 16.63 -23.91 4.00
N LYS A 560 15.71 -23.57 4.93
CA LYS A 560 15.89 -23.46 6.39
C LYS A 560 16.54 -24.70 7.04
N VAL A 561 17.48 -24.47 7.97
CA VAL A 561 17.77 -25.35 9.12
C VAL A 561 18.20 -24.49 10.34
N GLY A 562 17.65 -24.74 11.51
CA GLY A 562 18.12 -24.25 12.83
C GLY A 562 18.26 -25.42 13.82
N PRO A 563 18.47 -25.21 15.14
CA PRO A 563 18.61 -23.94 15.87
C PRO A 563 20.06 -23.70 16.33
N GLY A 564 20.24 -22.91 17.40
CA GLY A 564 21.51 -22.30 17.81
C GLY A 564 21.69 -20.95 17.12
N GLU A 565 22.11 -19.91 17.85
CA GLU A 565 22.33 -18.58 17.25
C GLU A 565 23.48 -18.67 16.24
N LYS A 566 23.18 -18.39 14.97
CA LYS A 566 24.15 -18.56 13.89
C LYS A 566 24.86 -17.23 13.60
N PRO A 567 26.17 -17.25 13.33
CA PRO A 567 26.85 -16.08 12.79
C PRO A 567 26.20 -15.66 11.46
N PRO A 568 26.15 -14.36 11.13
CA PRO A 568 25.45 -13.85 9.97
C PRO A 568 25.97 -14.50 8.69
N MET A 569 25.05 -14.91 7.82
CA MET A 569 25.41 -15.53 6.55
C MET A 569 26.00 -14.46 5.63
N ILE A 570 27.32 -14.51 5.43
CA ILE A 570 28.01 -13.65 4.46
C ILE A 570 27.77 -14.21 3.06
N GLU A 571 27.05 -13.46 2.22
CA GLU A 571 27.08 -13.61 0.77
C GLU A 571 28.04 -12.56 0.19
N ALA A 572 28.99 -12.98 -0.64
CA ALA A 572 29.93 -12.07 -1.29
C ALA A 572 29.86 -12.25 -2.81
N THR A 573 29.36 -11.22 -3.49
CA THR A 573 29.30 -11.20 -4.95
C THR A 573 30.49 -10.42 -5.48
N ILE A 574 31.48 -11.15 -6.01
CA ILE A 574 32.55 -10.56 -6.81
C ILE A 574 31.99 -10.28 -8.19
N ALA A 575 32.18 -9.05 -8.68
CA ALA A 575 31.76 -8.65 -10.02
C ALA A 575 32.49 -9.51 -11.09
N GLY A 576 31.81 -10.55 -11.57
CA GLY A 576 32.33 -11.53 -12.53
C GLY A 576 32.35 -13.00 -12.06
N PHE A 577 32.11 -13.32 -10.78
CA PHE A 577 32.13 -14.72 -10.30
C PHE A 577 31.17 -15.02 -9.14
N LYS A 578 30.24 -15.97 -9.34
CA LYS A 578 29.36 -16.54 -8.28
C LYS A 578 30.16 -17.53 -7.42
N ALA A 579 30.72 -17.04 -6.31
CA ALA A 579 31.60 -17.82 -5.41
C ALA A 579 30.82 -18.75 -4.44
N ARG A 580 30.23 -19.83 -4.98
CA ARG A 580 29.51 -20.84 -4.19
C ARG A 580 30.49 -21.69 -3.35
N ALA A 581 30.40 -21.61 -2.02
CA ALA A 581 31.26 -22.34 -1.08
C ALA A 581 30.44 -23.07 0.01
N MET A 582 29.70 -24.11 -0.40
CA MET A 582 29.21 -25.13 0.53
C MET A 582 30.32 -26.17 0.76
N PHE A 583 30.39 -26.73 1.97
CA PHE A 583 31.34 -27.81 2.27
C PHE A 583 31.01 -29.10 1.51
N ASP A 584 32.05 -29.87 1.23
CA ASP A 584 31.98 -31.08 0.41
C ASP A 584 31.12 -32.18 1.04
N ARG A 585 30.32 -32.85 0.21
CA ARG A 585 29.77 -34.16 0.52
C ARG A 585 29.65 -34.96 -0.77
N GLN A 586 30.69 -35.74 -1.03
CA GLN A 586 30.75 -36.71 -2.11
C GLN A 586 29.54 -37.66 -2.07
N ASP A 587 28.89 -37.88 -3.21
CA ASP A 587 28.89 -39.23 -3.77
C ASP A 587 28.73 -39.21 -5.30
N THR A 588 28.85 -40.38 -5.90
CA THR A 588 29.36 -40.66 -7.22
C THR A 588 28.28 -40.94 -8.28
N LYS A 589 28.67 -40.69 -9.56
CA LYS A 589 28.23 -41.32 -10.84
C LYS A 589 27.59 -40.36 -11.84
N GLY A 590 28.20 -40.26 -13.03
CA GLY A 590 27.71 -39.43 -14.15
C GLY A 590 28.72 -39.28 -15.29
N VAL A 591 29.27 -40.39 -15.80
CA VAL A 591 30.38 -40.37 -16.78
C VAL A 591 29.91 -39.93 -18.17
N ARG A 592 30.59 -38.93 -18.77
CA ARG A 592 31.21 -39.04 -20.11
C ARG A 592 32.19 -37.91 -20.42
N GLN A 593 33.32 -38.29 -21.00
CA GLN A 593 34.36 -37.40 -21.52
C GLN A 593 33.98 -36.91 -22.93
N ILE A 594 34.59 -35.82 -23.37
CA ILE A 594 35.26 -35.68 -24.68
C ILE A 594 36.44 -34.71 -24.49
N LYS A 595 37.42 -34.76 -25.39
CA LYS A 595 38.78 -34.22 -25.20
C LYS A 595 38.93 -32.71 -25.42
N VAL A 596 40.04 -32.20 -24.89
CA VAL A 596 40.76 -31.03 -25.40
C VAL A 596 41.75 -31.48 -26.47
N ASP A 597 41.81 -30.72 -27.57
CA ASP A 597 42.93 -30.54 -28.50
C ASP A 597 42.68 -29.13 -29.12
N ASP A 598 43.60 -28.21 -29.44
CA ASP A 598 44.83 -27.58 -28.88
C ASP A 598 45.47 -26.80 -30.08
N GLU A 599 46.53 -26.01 -29.85
CA GLU A 599 47.44 -25.36 -30.83
C GLU A 599 46.96 -24.18 -31.74
N SER A 600 47.57 -23.02 -31.47
CA SER A 600 48.09 -21.92 -32.33
C SER A 600 48.16 -22.10 -33.88
N HIS A 601 48.00 -21.05 -34.71
CA HIS A 601 49.09 -20.10 -35.05
C HIS A 601 48.68 -18.80 -35.82
N GLU A 602 49.57 -17.81 -35.70
CA GLU A 602 49.99 -16.66 -36.55
C GLU A 602 49.33 -16.26 -37.91
N THR A 603 48.91 -14.98 -37.96
CA THR A 603 49.14 -13.89 -38.97
C THR A 603 49.22 -14.09 -40.50
N LEU A 604 48.52 -13.16 -41.20
CA LEU A 604 48.84 -12.45 -42.46
C LEU A 604 48.82 -13.17 -43.83
N SER A 605 47.96 -12.68 -44.74
CA SER A 605 48.36 -12.03 -46.01
C SER A 605 47.16 -11.32 -46.69
N GLU A 606 47.34 -10.76 -47.88
CA GLU A 606 46.45 -9.79 -48.56
C GLU A 606 45.68 -10.40 -49.76
N ALA A 607 44.56 -9.77 -50.18
CA ALA A 607 44.28 -9.33 -51.58
C ALA A 607 42.78 -9.35 -52.04
N ASN A 608 42.27 -8.14 -52.34
CA ASN A 608 41.42 -7.75 -53.49
C ASN A 608 39.99 -8.32 -53.77
N ALA A 609 39.14 -7.37 -54.22
CA ALA A 609 37.92 -7.50 -55.06
C ALA A 609 36.62 -8.08 -54.43
N SER A 610 35.41 -7.54 -54.68
CA SER A 610 35.01 -6.29 -55.35
C SER A 610 33.52 -5.92 -55.12
N LYS A 611 33.15 -4.64 -55.38
CA LYS A 611 31.79 -4.03 -55.43
C LYS A 611 31.11 -3.80 -54.05
N ALA A 612 30.61 -2.61 -53.67
CA ALA A 612 29.79 -1.57 -54.35
C ALA A 612 28.30 -2.00 -54.46
N ASP A 613 27.26 -1.19 -54.16
CA ASP A 613 27.09 0.26 -53.87
C ASP A 613 25.91 0.44 -52.87
N ASP A 614 25.62 1.54 -52.15
CA ASP A 614 26.35 2.71 -51.61
C ASP A 614 25.41 3.48 -50.62
N ARG A 615 25.95 4.37 -49.76
CA ARG A 615 25.32 5.63 -49.27
C ARG A 615 26.29 6.42 -48.38
N GLN A 616 26.87 7.52 -48.87
CA GLN A 616 27.71 8.42 -48.06
C GLN A 616 26.99 9.71 -47.56
N GLU A 617 27.32 10.07 -46.32
CA GLU A 617 27.12 11.41 -45.75
C GLU A 617 28.06 12.41 -46.43
N GLN A 618 27.67 13.69 -46.57
CA GLN A 618 28.60 14.72 -47.03
C GLN A 618 28.62 15.94 -46.10
N LYS A 619 29.81 16.19 -45.52
CA LYS A 619 30.08 17.31 -44.61
C LYS A 619 30.15 18.63 -45.39
N CYS A 620 29.68 19.71 -44.76
CA CYS A 620 29.98 21.07 -45.22
C CYS A 620 31.47 21.39 -45.08
N VAL A 621 31.97 22.29 -45.92
CA VAL A 621 33.38 22.74 -45.98
C VAL A 621 33.43 24.25 -45.75
N GLU A 622 34.41 24.71 -44.96
CA GLU A 622 34.65 26.13 -44.71
C GLU A 622 35.39 26.82 -45.87
N ASN A 623 35.05 28.09 -46.15
CA ASN A 623 36.00 29.16 -46.53
C ASN A 623 35.26 30.53 -46.57
N PRO A 624 35.95 31.69 -46.50
CA PRO A 624 35.42 32.85 -45.78
C PRO A 624 35.40 34.20 -46.54
N ILE A 625 35.06 35.29 -45.81
CA ILE A 625 35.12 36.74 -46.19
C ILE A 625 34.03 37.11 -47.25
N VAL A 626 33.27 38.23 -47.20
CA VAL A 626 33.51 39.59 -46.70
C VAL A 626 32.25 40.25 -46.07
N ASN A 627 32.46 41.21 -45.16
CA ASN A 627 31.43 42.06 -44.55
C ASN A 627 30.63 42.91 -45.56
N ALA A 628 29.28 42.88 -45.49
CA ALA A 628 28.42 44.00 -45.91
C ALA A 628 26.94 43.87 -45.44
N LYS A 629 26.63 44.22 -44.16
CA LYS A 629 25.36 44.86 -43.68
C LYS A 629 25.21 44.77 -42.14
N GLN A 630 25.79 45.73 -41.42
CA GLN A 630 25.38 46.04 -40.04
C GLN A 630 24.13 46.94 -40.05
N ALA A 631 22.90 46.37 -40.15
CA ALA A 631 21.66 47.15 -40.03
C ALA A 631 20.36 46.33 -39.82
N SER A 632 20.31 45.32 -38.93
CA SER A 632 19.04 44.63 -38.64
C SER A 632 18.90 43.94 -37.26
N ASP A 633 19.93 43.95 -36.41
CA ASP A 633 20.01 43.03 -35.26
C ASP A 633 19.51 43.64 -33.93
N HIS A 634 18.22 44.00 -33.91
CA HIS A 634 17.49 44.46 -32.71
C HIS A 634 16.06 43.88 -32.65
N SER A 635 15.95 42.57 -32.87
CA SER A 635 14.73 41.77 -32.65
C SER A 635 14.49 41.52 -31.15
N PHE A 636 14.20 42.60 -30.42
CA PHE A 636 13.64 42.52 -29.06
C PHE A 636 12.48 41.51 -29.06
N HIS A 637 12.60 40.46 -28.25
CA HIS A 637 11.56 39.43 -28.16
C HIS A 637 10.26 40.06 -27.68
N ARG A 638 9.25 40.16 -28.56
CA ARG A 638 7.90 40.58 -28.16
C ARG A 638 7.33 39.50 -27.24
N GLY A 639 6.87 39.91 -26.06
CA GLY A 639 6.12 39.03 -25.18
C GLY A 639 4.78 38.62 -25.84
N HIS A 640 4.45 37.34 -25.75
CA HIS A 640 3.16 36.81 -26.22
C HIS A 640 2.03 37.51 -25.46
N ARG A 641 1.23 38.33 -26.15
CA ARG A 641 0.26 39.31 -25.56
C ARG A 641 -0.55 38.74 -24.39
N TRP A 642 -1.08 37.54 -24.58
CA TRP A 642 -1.90 36.82 -23.61
C TRP A 642 -1.12 36.36 -22.35
N LEU A 643 0.17 36.00 -22.48
CA LEU A 643 1.02 35.68 -21.33
C LEU A 643 1.24 36.90 -20.45
N ASP A 644 1.40 38.07 -21.05
CA ASP A 644 1.65 39.31 -20.30
C ASP A 644 0.39 39.84 -19.62
N ALA A 645 -0.78 39.71 -20.27
CA ALA A 645 -2.07 39.97 -19.64
C ALA A 645 -2.28 39.08 -18.40
N ILE A 646 -2.13 37.76 -18.52
CA ILE A 646 -2.34 36.86 -17.37
C ILE A 646 -1.26 37.06 -16.28
N LYS A 647 -0.03 37.44 -16.61
CA LYS A 647 0.98 37.87 -15.61
C LYS A 647 0.50 39.09 -14.81
N ARG A 648 0.00 40.14 -15.48
CA ARG A 648 -0.54 41.35 -14.82
C ARG A 648 -1.68 41.00 -13.85
N LEU A 649 -2.66 40.21 -14.32
CA LEU A 649 -3.79 39.76 -13.49
C LEU A 649 -3.31 39.02 -12.22
N LYS A 650 -2.39 38.06 -12.36
CA LYS A 650 -1.82 37.33 -11.21
C LYS A 650 -1.14 38.27 -10.21
N THR A 651 -0.42 39.28 -10.69
CA THR A 651 0.25 40.27 -9.82
C THR A 651 -0.76 41.10 -9.05
N ALA A 652 -1.76 41.69 -9.74
CA ALA A 652 -2.81 42.49 -9.11
C ALA A 652 -3.60 41.70 -8.05
N ILE A 653 -3.99 40.45 -8.37
CA ILE A 653 -4.70 39.58 -7.43
C ILE A 653 -3.82 39.23 -6.20
N ASN A 654 -2.52 38.97 -6.38
CA ASN A 654 -1.62 38.68 -5.26
C ASN A 654 -1.45 39.88 -4.32
N ILE A 655 -1.31 41.10 -4.86
CA ILE A 655 -1.25 42.34 -4.06
C ILE A 655 -2.55 42.51 -3.26
N TYR A 656 -3.70 42.44 -3.93
CA TYR A 656 -5.00 42.59 -3.28
C TYR A 656 -5.24 41.53 -2.18
N LYS A 657 -4.80 40.29 -2.40
CA LYS A 657 -4.86 39.20 -1.42
C LYS A 657 -4.00 39.46 -0.18
N GLN A 658 -2.80 40.03 -0.34
CA GLN A 658 -1.92 40.37 0.78
C GLN A 658 -2.53 41.47 1.66
N ASN A 659 -3.13 42.49 1.04
CA ASN A 659 -3.69 43.63 1.77
C ASN A 659 -4.95 43.30 2.59
N ASN A 660 -5.80 42.38 2.12
CA ASN A 660 -7.11 42.11 2.73
C ASN A 660 -7.16 40.94 3.73
N GLN A 661 -6.08 40.16 3.87
CA GLN A 661 -5.93 38.99 4.76
C GLN A 661 -6.98 37.84 4.64
N LEU A 662 -8.01 37.97 3.80
CA LEU A 662 -9.09 36.99 3.64
C LEU A 662 -8.61 35.67 3.04
N THR A 663 -8.96 34.56 3.70
CA THR A 663 -8.59 33.20 3.29
C THR A 663 -9.70 32.52 2.48
N VAL A 664 -9.36 32.17 1.24
CA VAL A 664 -10.16 31.34 0.34
C VAL A 664 -9.39 30.05 0.09
N ARG A 665 -10.09 28.91 0.09
CA ARG A 665 -9.52 27.61 -0.26
C ARG A 665 -8.87 27.64 -1.66
N PRO A 666 -7.94 26.73 -1.97
CA PRO A 666 -7.55 26.50 -3.35
C PRO A 666 -8.67 25.83 -4.15
N ILE A 667 -8.74 26.14 -5.45
CA ILE A 667 -9.61 25.40 -6.39
C ILE A 667 -8.97 24.06 -6.71
N ARG A 668 -9.74 22.97 -6.64
CA ARG A 668 -9.22 21.60 -6.74
C ARG A 668 -9.31 21.14 -8.18
N VAL A 669 -8.17 20.87 -8.80
CA VAL A 669 -8.06 20.46 -10.21
C VAL A 669 -7.51 19.04 -10.24
N ALA A 670 -8.23 18.09 -10.83
CA ALA A 670 -7.66 16.81 -11.19
C ALA A 670 -6.97 16.92 -12.55
N LEU A 671 -5.68 16.57 -12.59
CA LEU A 671 -4.94 16.38 -13.83
C LEU A 671 -4.87 14.89 -14.13
N LEU A 672 -5.50 14.48 -15.22
CA LEU A 672 -5.45 13.11 -15.73
C LEU A 672 -4.48 13.11 -16.92
N ASP A 673 -3.31 12.52 -16.75
CA ASP A 673 -2.18 12.62 -17.69
C ASP A 673 -1.13 11.51 -17.43
N ASP A 674 0.05 11.59 -18.02
CA ASP A 674 1.13 10.61 -17.88
C ASP A 674 1.81 10.57 -16.50
N GLY A 675 1.41 11.45 -15.56
CA GLY A 675 1.99 11.64 -14.24
C GLY A 675 2.60 13.04 -14.05
N VAL A 676 3.23 13.30 -12.90
CA VAL A 676 3.88 14.58 -12.59
C VAL A 676 5.17 14.33 -11.81
N ASN A 677 6.25 15.00 -12.18
CA ASN A 677 7.50 15.02 -11.42
C ASN A 677 7.46 16.13 -10.34
N PRO A 678 7.30 15.83 -9.04
CA PRO A 678 7.11 16.88 -8.03
C PRO A 678 8.34 17.78 -7.87
N GLY A 679 9.53 17.26 -8.17
CA GLY A 679 10.80 18.01 -8.13
C GLY A 679 10.86 19.23 -9.07
N GLU A 680 10.01 19.28 -10.10
CA GLU A 680 9.89 20.40 -11.04
C GLU A 680 8.77 21.38 -10.64
N LEU A 681 7.74 20.89 -9.93
CA LEU A 681 6.62 21.69 -9.41
C LEU A 681 6.87 22.09 -7.95
N VAL A 682 7.92 22.91 -7.73
CA VAL A 682 8.55 23.18 -6.42
C VAL A 682 7.74 24.03 -5.44
N VAL A 683 6.41 24.09 -5.58
CA VAL A 683 5.54 24.96 -4.76
C VAL A 683 4.87 24.13 -3.66
N PRO A 684 5.14 24.40 -2.36
CA PRO A 684 4.61 23.59 -1.26
C PRO A 684 3.08 23.51 -1.28
N GLY A 685 2.53 22.31 -1.10
CA GLY A 685 1.10 22.10 -0.96
C GLY A 685 0.23 22.36 -2.19
N VAL A 686 0.79 22.61 -3.37
CA VAL A 686 0.03 22.66 -4.64
C VAL A 686 -0.42 21.27 -5.06
N LEU A 687 0.48 20.27 -5.04
CA LEU A 687 0.06 18.87 -5.12
C LEU A 687 -0.69 18.50 -3.82
N LYS A 688 -1.75 17.68 -3.93
CA LYS A 688 -2.54 17.22 -2.78
C LYS A 688 -2.67 15.70 -2.65
N ASP A 689 -2.83 14.97 -3.75
CA ASP A 689 -3.05 13.52 -3.73
C ASP A 689 -2.71 12.88 -5.08
N GLY A 690 -2.54 11.56 -5.10
CA GLY A 690 -2.09 10.80 -6.26
C GLY A 690 -2.90 9.53 -6.55
N TRP A 691 -3.01 9.19 -7.83
CA TRP A 691 -3.53 7.93 -8.36
C TRP A 691 -2.66 7.45 -9.53
N PRO A 692 -2.51 6.12 -9.76
CA PRO A 692 -3.01 5.02 -8.96
C PRO A 692 -2.22 4.85 -7.66
N LEU A 693 -2.84 4.29 -6.63
CA LEU A 693 -2.09 3.89 -5.44
C LEU A 693 -0.96 2.89 -5.82
N PRO A 694 0.15 2.86 -5.07
CA PRO A 694 1.15 1.81 -5.18
C PRO A 694 0.54 0.39 -5.13
N SER A 695 1.30 -0.56 -5.64
CA SER A 695 1.01 -2.00 -5.55
C SER A 695 2.32 -2.75 -5.48
N THR A 696 2.29 -3.98 -4.96
CA THR A 696 3.42 -4.94 -5.01
C THR A 696 4.09 -4.95 -6.40
N SER A 697 3.29 -5.20 -7.44
CA SER A 697 3.71 -5.22 -8.85
C SER A 697 4.36 -3.92 -9.35
N ARG A 698 4.00 -2.76 -8.78
CA ARG A 698 4.57 -1.45 -9.15
C ARG A 698 5.72 -1.02 -8.26
N LEU A 699 6.03 -1.71 -7.16
CA LEU A 699 7.21 -1.39 -6.37
C LEU A 699 8.51 -1.72 -7.13
N HIS A 700 8.49 -2.79 -7.92
CA HIS A 700 9.58 -3.19 -8.81
C HIS A 700 9.69 -2.37 -10.11
N SER A 701 8.74 -1.45 -10.37
CA SER A 701 8.86 -0.47 -11.45
C SER A 701 10.16 0.34 -11.31
N PRO A 702 10.85 0.75 -12.39
CA PRO A 702 11.96 1.70 -12.29
C PRO A 702 11.50 3.12 -11.87
N LYS A 703 10.21 3.46 -12.06
CA LYS A 703 9.64 4.78 -11.74
C LYS A 703 8.55 4.69 -10.64
N PRO A 704 8.46 5.68 -9.73
CA PRO A 704 7.36 5.80 -8.76
C PRO A 704 5.97 5.95 -9.42
N TYR A 705 4.92 5.58 -8.69
CA TYR A 705 3.53 5.52 -9.17
C TYR A 705 2.96 6.86 -9.70
N TYR A 706 3.50 7.99 -9.26
CA TYR A 706 3.09 9.35 -9.68
C TYR A 706 4.00 9.95 -10.75
N SER A 707 5.15 9.32 -11.04
CA SER A 707 6.16 9.87 -11.96
C SER A 707 5.60 10.02 -13.36
N SER A 708 5.91 11.14 -14.00
CA SER A 708 5.62 11.36 -15.43
C SER A 708 6.47 10.39 -16.28
N ASP A 709 5.89 9.87 -17.37
CA ASP A 709 6.58 8.93 -18.25
C ASP A 709 7.45 9.64 -19.29
N GLN A 710 6.85 10.60 -19.97
CA GLN A 710 7.40 11.38 -21.07
C GLN A 710 7.67 12.84 -20.67
N GLY A 711 7.12 13.30 -19.53
CA GLY A 711 7.20 14.69 -19.05
C GLY A 711 5.93 15.50 -19.31
N HIS A 712 4.96 14.95 -20.04
CA HIS A 712 3.80 15.68 -20.56
C HIS A 712 2.91 16.24 -19.43
N GLY A 713 2.47 15.40 -18.50
CA GLY A 713 1.66 15.83 -17.36
C GLY A 713 2.42 16.76 -16.41
N THR A 714 3.75 16.68 -16.37
CA THR A 714 4.57 17.66 -15.63
C THR A 714 4.49 19.05 -16.27
N LYS A 715 4.52 19.15 -17.60
CA LYS A 715 4.28 20.41 -18.32
C LYS A 715 2.86 20.91 -18.10
N MET A 716 1.85 20.05 -18.21
CA MET A 716 0.44 20.41 -17.96
C MET A 716 0.20 20.90 -16.52
N ALA A 717 0.78 20.26 -15.50
CA ALA A 717 0.70 20.70 -14.10
C ALA A 717 1.35 22.08 -13.87
N ARG A 718 2.48 22.33 -14.54
CA ARG A 718 3.18 23.62 -14.50
C ARG A 718 2.41 24.72 -15.24
N LEU A 719 1.69 24.40 -16.32
CA LEU A 719 0.75 25.33 -17.00
C LEU A 719 -0.46 25.65 -16.13
N LEU A 720 -1.11 24.65 -15.53
CA LEU A 720 -2.24 24.84 -14.61
C LEU A 720 -1.87 25.78 -13.47
N TYR A 721 -0.74 25.51 -12.80
CA TYR A 721 -0.24 26.37 -11.72
C TYR A 721 0.24 27.75 -12.21
N PHE A 722 0.87 27.82 -13.38
CA PHE A 722 1.20 29.10 -14.00
C PHE A 722 -0.06 29.93 -14.18
N MET A 723 -1.13 29.37 -14.72
CA MET A 723 -2.39 30.08 -14.97
C MET A 723 -3.08 30.54 -13.70
N CYS A 724 -3.32 29.63 -12.75
CA CYS A 724 -3.87 29.96 -11.44
C CYS A 724 -2.95 29.43 -10.32
N PRO A 725 -2.22 30.30 -9.60
CA PRO A 725 -1.38 29.88 -8.48
C PRO A 725 -2.18 29.55 -7.22
N PHE A 726 -3.52 29.64 -7.28
CA PHE A 726 -4.44 29.42 -6.17
C PHE A 726 -5.18 28.07 -6.28
N ILE A 727 -4.50 27.05 -6.82
CA ILE A 727 -5.05 25.72 -7.06
C ILE A 727 -4.47 24.64 -6.15
N SER A 728 -5.13 23.49 -6.15
CA SER A 728 -4.67 22.24 -5.58
C SER A 728 -4.82 21.13 -6.60
N ILE A 729 -3.70 20.58 -7.05
CA ILE A 729 -3.63 19.57 -8.12
C ILE A 729 -3.70 18.17 -7.51
N TYR A 730 -4.63 17.38 -8.04
CA TYR A 730 -4.82 15.96 -7.77
C TYR A 730 -4.34 15.20 -9.01
N VAL A 731 -3.25 14.45 -8.90
CA VAL A 731 -2.60 13.83 -10.07
C VAL A 731 -3.10 12.41 -10.24
N ALA A 732 -3.72 12.11 -11.38
CA ALA A 732 -4.07 10.74 -11.76
C ALA A 732 -3.27 10.33 -13.00
N LYS A 733 -2.22 9.54 -12.77
CA LYS A 733 -1.43 8.90 -13.81
C LYS A 733 -2.30 7.87 -14.54
N ILE A 734 -2.57 8.10 -15.82
CA ILE A 734 -3.20 7.12 -16.71
C ILE A 734 -2.16 6.29 -17.44
N ASP A 735 -2.58 5.13 -17.94
CA ASP A 735 -1.70 4.10 -18.49
C ASP A 735 -1.60 4.27 -20.02
N MET A 736 -0.61 5.04 -20.49
CA MET A 736 -0.56 5.56 -21.87
C MET A 736 0.42 4.84 -22.80
N TYR A 737 0.96 3.69 -22.42
CA TYR A 737 2.10 3.09 -23.16
C TYR A 737 1.82 2.67 -24.61
N ARG A 738 0.55 2.55 -25.05
CA ARG A 738 0.18 2.30 -26.47
C ARG A 738 -1.16 2.96 -26.87
N GLU A 739 -1.17 3.57 -28.05
CA GLU A 739 -2.29 4.32 -28.64
C GLU A 739 -3.56 3.48 -28.96
N HIS A 740 -3.43 2.15 -28.95
CA HIS A 740 -4.51 1.20 -29.21
C HIS A 740 -5.01 0.44 -27.97
N ASP A 741 -4.52 0.76 -26.77
CA ASP A 741 -4.72 -0.14 -25.62
C ASP A 741 -6.07 0.03 -24.90
N THR A 742 -6.71 -1.11 -24.66
CA THR A 742 -7.78 -1.32 -23.68
C THR A 742 -7.43 -0.81 -22.27
N SER A 743 -6.15 -0.86 -21.89
CA SER A 743 -5.64 -0.40 -20.58
C SER A 743 -5.85 1.11 -20.39
N ALA A 744 -5.58 1.92 -21.42
CA ALA A 744 -5.64 3.38 -21.35
C ALA A 744 -7.05 3.88 -21.01
N ALA A 745 -8.06 3.49 -21.79
CA ALA A 745 -9.45 3.88 -21.53
C ALA A 745 -9.98 3.35 -20.18
N MET A 746 -9.59 2.13 -19.78
CA MET A 746 -9.98 1.55 -18.49
C MET A 746 -9.26 2.20 -17.30
N SER A 747 -8.04 2.69 -17.51
CA SER A 747 -7.26 3.45 -16.52
C SER A 747 -7.86 4.85 -16.36
N ALA A 748 -8.13 5.55 -17.46
CA ALA A 748 -8.82 6.83 -17.47
C ALA A 748 -10.22 6.78 -16.80
N ALA A 749 -11.01 5.73 -17.08
CA ALA A 749 -12.29 5.52 -16.40
C ALA A 749 -12.14 5.45 -14.87
N LYS A 750 -11.11 4.75 -14.38
CA LYS A 750 -10.83 4.66 -12.93
C LYS A 750 -10.27 5.97 -12.36
N ALA A 751 -9.45 6.68 -13.12
CA ALA A 751 -8.90 7.98 -12.77
C ALA A 751 -9.98 9.06 -12.63
N ILE A 752 -10.98 9.11 -13.54
CA ILE A 752 -12.13 10.01 -13.42
C ILE A 752 -12.96 9.68 -12.19
N ASN A 753 -13.29 8.39 -11.96
CA ASN A 753 -14.01 7.98 -10.75
C ASN A 753 -13.25 8.31 -9.46
N TRP A 754 -11.90 8.23 -9.46
CA TRP A 754 -11.09 8.70 -8.35
C TRP A 754 -11.17 10.22 -8.18
N ALA A 755 -11.08 11.01 -9.25
CA ALA A 755 -11.22 12.46 -9.19
C ALA A 755 -12.59 12.90 -8.63
N VAL A 756 -13.67 12.22 -9.06
CA VAL A 756 -15.02 12.37 -8.48
C VAL A 756 -15.02 12.02 -6.98
N SER A 757 -14.34 10.95 -6.56
CA SER A 757 -14.23 10.61 -5.13
C SER A 757 -13.44 11.63 -4.29
N LYS A 758 -12.58 12.45 -4.92
CA LYS A 758 -11.90 13.61 -4.31
C LYS A 758 -12.73 14.90 -4.39
N ASN A 759 -13.94 14.84 -4.98
CA ASN A 759 -14.89 15.94 -5.09
C ASN A 759 -14.26 17.18 -5.76
N VAL A 760 -13.37 17.01 -6.74
CA VAL A 760 -12.63 18.11 -7.38
C VAL A 760 -13.57 19.10 -8.10
N ASP A 761 -13.13 20.33 -8.30
CA ASP A 761 -13.91 21.38 -8.96
C ASP A 761 -13.76 21.34 -10.50
N ILE A 762 -12.59 20.87 -10.98
CA ILE A 762 -12.23 20.78 -12.40
C ILE A 762 -11.53 19.43 -12.66
N ILE A 763 -11.77 18.82 -13.82
CA ILE A 763 -10.99 17.71 -14.41
C ILE A 763 -10.39 18.20 -15.74
N SER A 764 -9.06 18.06 -15.88
CA SER A 764 -8.31 18.36 -17.10
C SER A 764 -7.79 17.07 -17.74
N MET A 765 -8.15 16.82 -19.00
CA MET A 765 -7.79 15.63 -19.78
C MET A 765 -7.07 16.05 -21.07
N SER A 766 -5.76 16.29 -20.97
CA SER A 766 -4.93 16.78 -22.08
C SER A 766 -4.46 15.66 -23.02
N TRP A 767 -5.33 14.68 -23.30
CA TRP A 767 -5.04 13.45 -24.05
C TRP A 767 -6.29 12.90 -24.76
N THR A 768 -6.10 12.00 -25.72
CA THR A 768 -7.18 11.30 -26.46
C THR A 768 -6.89 9.80 -26.58
N VAL A 769 -7.92 8.95 -26.51
CA VAL A 769 -7.85 7.49 -26.77
C VAL A 769 -8.85 7.12 -27.86
N LYS A 770 -8.41 6.36 -28.87
CA LYS A 770 -9.27 5.89 -29.97
C LYS A 770 -10.33 4.88 -29.51
N GLN A 771 -11.47 4.86 -30.18
CA GLN A 771 -12.45 3.78 -30.11
C GLN A 771 -12.17 2.72 -31.18
N VAL A 772 -11.71 1.53 -30.77
CA VAL A 772 -11.62 0.35 -31.64
C VAL A 772 -12.85 -0.52 -31.37
N ARG A 773 -13.79 -0.56 -32.33
CA ARG A 773 -15.09 -1.25 -32.13
C ARG A 773 -15.03 -2.76 -32.33
N TYR A 774 -14.29 -3.23 -33.34
CA TYR A 774 -14.30 -4.61 -33.80
C TYR A 774 -12.89 -5.21 -33.87
N GLY A 775 -12.81 -6.54 -34.06
CA GLY A 775 -11.55 -7.28 -34.12
C GLY A 775 -10.95 -7.60 -32.73
N PRO A 776 -9.79 -8.28 -32.69
CA PRO A 776 -9.18 -8.75 -31.44
C PRO A 776 -8.72 -7.62 -30.51
N ASN A 777 -8.50 -6.41 -31.06
CA ASN A 777 -8.06 -5.23 -30.32
C ASN A 777 -9.24 -4.32 -29.90
N SER A 778 -10.49 -4.83 -29.91
CA SER A 778 -11.66 -4.03 -29.55
C SER A 778 -11.59 -3.54 -28.09
N ASN A 779 -11.70 -2.22 -27.90
CA ASN A 779 -11.67 -1.59 -26.58
C ASN A 779 -13.05 -1.11 -26.13
N GLN A 780 -14.13 -1.52 -26.80
CA GLN A 780 -15.50 -1.04 -26.59
C GLN A 780 -15.95 -1.10 -25.12
N THR A 781 -15.62 -2.15 -24.36
CA THR A 781 -15.95 -2.26 -22.93
C THR A 781 -15.26 -1.19 -22.08
N ALA A 782 -14.00 -0.86 -22.41
CA ALA A 782 -13.23 0.17 -21.72
C ALA A 782 -13.72 1.59 -22.09
N ILE A 783 -14.04 1.83 -23.36
CA ILE A 783 -14.69 3.07 -23.81
C ILE A 783 -16.06 3.26 -23.15
N THR A 784 -16.84 2.19 -23.00
CA THR A 784 -18.15 2.23 -22.31
C THR A 784 -18.00 2.52 -20.80
N ALA A 785 -16.91 2.07 -20.17
CA ALA A 785 -16.59 2.42 -18.78
C ALA A 785 -16.11 3.88 -18.64
N LEU A 786 -15.33 4.36 -19.61
CA LEU A 786 -14.86 5.75 -19.70
C LEU A 786 -16.04 6.72 -19.86
N GLU A 787 -16.95 6.45 -20.78
CA GLU A 787 -18.14 7.30 -21.02
C GLU A 787 -19.02 7.43 -19.77
N ARG A 788 -19.26 6.32 -19.07
CA ARG A 788 -19.99 6.33 -17.78
C ARG A 788 -19.27 7.17 -16.72
N ALA A 789 -17.95 7.16 -16.69
CA ALA A 789 -17.17 7.95 -15.74
C ALA A 789 -17.23 9.45 -16.07
N ILE A 790 -17.12 9.82 -17.35
CA ILE A 790 -17.29 11.20 -17.85
C ILE A 790 -18.70 11.71 -17.48
N GLN A 791 -19.75 10.92 -17.76
CA GLN A 791 -21.12 11.28 -17.40
C GLN A 791 -21.33 11.38 -15.88
N ALA A 792 -20.70 10.52 -15.07
CA ALA A 792 -20.78 10.60 -13.60
C ALA A 792 -20.12 11.88 -13.06
N ALA A 793 -18.98 12.30 -13.63
CA ALA A 793 -18.34 13.56 -13.29
C ALA A 793 -19.16 14.79 -13.71
N ALA A 794 -19.74 14.75 -14.92
CA ALA A 794 -20.68 15.77 -15.41
C ALA A 794 -21.94 15.88 -14.52
N ASN A 795 -22.45 14.76 -14.02
CA ASN A 795 -23.58 14.72 -13.07
C ASN A 795 -23.22 15.21 -11.67
N SER A 796 -21.92 15.32 -11.35
CA SER A 796 -21.41 15.78 -10.05
C SER A 796 -21.11 17.30 -10.01
N ASP A 797 -21.49 18.04 -11.06
CA ASP A 797 -21.16 19.46 -11.27
C ASP A 797 -19.65 19.77 -11.22
N ILE A 798 -18.84 18.87 -11.81
CA ILE A 798 -17.41 19.10 -12.06
C ILE A 798 -17.24 19.66 -13.47
N LEU A 799 -16.44 20.71 -13.64
CA LEU A 799 -16.08 21.22 -14.97
C LEU A 799 -15.11 20.26 -15.66
N LEU A 800 -15.46 19.79 -16.86
CA LEU A 800 -14.67 18.82 -17.61
C LEU A 800 -14.03 19.49 -18.83
N PHE A 801 -12.70 19.45 -18.92
CA PHE A 801 -11.93 19.96 -20.06
C PHE A 801 -11.20 18.82 -20.75
N CYS A 802 -11.24 18.79 -22.07
CA CYS A 802 -10.42 17.86 -22.85
C CYS A 802 -9.82 18.46 -24.13
N ALA A 803 -8.67 17.91 -24.53
CA ALA A 803 -8.09 18.19 -25.83
C ALA A 803 -8.94 17.60 -26.95
N VAL A 804 -9.02 18.33 -28.07
CA VAL A 804 -9.35 17.77 -29.37
C VAL A 804 -8.17 16.94 -29.90
N GLN A 805 -8.45 15.95 -30.74
CA GLN A 805 -7.45 15.16 -31.45
C GLN A 805 -6.72 16.01 -32.50
N ASP A 806 -5.40 16.17 -32.35
CA ASP A 806 -4.56 16.92 -33.28
C ASP A 806 -4.26 16.12 -34.58
N SER A 807 -4.43 16.80 -35.71
CA SER A 807 -4.48 16.31 -37.09
C SER A 807 -3.09 16.07 -37.68
N GLY A 808 -2.33 15.18 -37.05
CA GLY A 808 -0.99 14.80 -37.51
C GLY A 808 -0.61 13.33 -37.35
N HIS A 809 -1.47 12.48 -36.79
CA HIS A 809 -1.16 11.08 -36.50
C HIS A 809 -2.16 10.05 -37.09
N TYR A 810 -3.36 10.49 -37.47
CA TYR A 810 -4.53 9.61 -37.58
C TYR A 810 -5.47 9.97 -38.76
N GLU A 811 -6.27 8.99 -39.22
CA GLU A 811 -7.20 9.15 -40.36
C GLU A 811 -8.49 9.91 -39.98
N ASN A 812 -9.13 10.55 -40.96
CA ASN A 812 -10.21 11.53 -40.75
C ASN A 812 -11.52 10.95 -40.16
N ASP A 813 -11.78 9.66 -40.31
CA ASP A 813 -13.02 9.00 -39.85
C ASP A 813 -12.88 8.35 -38.45
N GLU A 814 -11.74 8.53 -37.77
CA GLU A 814 -11.52 7.92 -36.45
C GLU A 814 -12.28 8.60 -35.30
N ILE A 815 -12.88 7.79 -34.44
CA ILE A 815 -13.57 8.25 -33.23
C ILE A 815 -12.64 8.17 -32.02
N SER A 816 -12.50 9.26 -31.26
CA SER A 816 -11.74 9.33 -30.02
C SER A 816 -12.54 9.83 -28.81
N PHE A 817 -12.09 9.42 -27.63
CA PHE A 817 -12.62 9.80 -26.32
C PHE A 817 -11.51 10.49 -25.51
N PRO A 818 -11.84 11.44 -24.62
CA PRO A 818 -13.18 11.84 -24.18
C PRO A 818 -13.98 12.68 -25.21
N GLN A 819 -13.35 13.18 -26.28
CA GLN A 819 -13.95 14.11 -27.26
C GLN A 819 -15.35 13.70 -27.78
N LYS A 820 -15.59 12.42 -28.11
CA LYS A 820 -16.90 11.93 -28.58
C LYS A 820 -17.92 11.67 -27.45
N SER A 821 -17.68 12.06 -26.20
CA SER A 821 -18.69 11.88 -25.14
C SER A 821 -20.03 12.56 -25.48
N ASP A 822 -21.14 11.95 -25.09
CA ASP A 822 -22.48 12.47 -25.39
C ASP A 822 -22.92 13.57 -24.40
N THR A 823 -22.11 13.87 -23.36
CA THR A 823 -22.43 14.93 -22.38
C THR A 823 -22.06 16.32 -22.88
N LYS A 824 -23.06 17.20 -22.98
CA LYS A 824 -22.88 18.64 -23.32
C LYS A 824 -22.19 19.47 -22.23
N LYS A 825 -21.82 18.87 -21.09
CA LYS A 825 -20.99 19.51 -20.04
C LYS A 825 -19.48 19.35 -20.27
N LEU A 826 -19.06 18.59 -21.29
CA LEU A 826 -17.65 18.46 -21.67
C LEU A 826 -17.22 19.66 -22.53
N ILE A 827 -16.16 20.34 -22.14
CA ILE A 827 -15.56 21.47 -22.85
C ILE A 827 -14.38 20.94 -23.69
N ILE A 828 -14.60 20.82 -24.99
CA ILE A 828 -13.59 20.37 -25.96
C ILE A 828 -12.78 21.58 -26.44
N VAL A 829 -11.47 21.55 -26.25
CA VAL A 829 -10.55 22.66 -26.51
C VAL A 829 -9.58 22.32 -27.63
N GLY A 830 -9.44 23.24 -28.59
CA GLY A 830 -8.44 23.19 -29.66
C GLY A 830 -7.32 24.22 -29.50
N SER A 831 -6.16 23.92 -30.09
CA SER A 831 -5.01 24.82 -30.18
C SER A 831 -5.24 26.01 -31.11
N ALA A 832 -4.83 27.19 -30.66
CA ALA A 832 -4.63 28.38 -31.47
C ALA A 832 -3.19 28.93 -31.36
N ASN A 833 -2.81 29.73 -32.36
CA ASN A 833 -1.53 30.45 -32.42
C ASN A 833 -1.55 31.75 -31.58
N GLU A 834 -0.48 32.55 -31.68
CA GLU A 834 -0.34 33.81 -30.91
C GLU A 834 -1.27 34.97 -31.33
N ASN A 835 -1.87 34.88 -32.52
CA ASN A 835 -2.86 35.86 -33.01
C ASN A 835 -4.30 35.50 -32.58
N GLY A 836 -4.54 34.22 -32.30
CA GLY A 836 -5.85 33.63 -32.03
C GLY A 836 -6.30 32.63 -33.10
N ASP A 837 -5.63 32.59 -34.27
CA ASP A 837 -6.02 31.70 -35.37
C ASP A 837 -5.91 30.22 -34.95
N LYS A 838 -6.88 29.41 -35.36
CA LYS A 838 -6.85 27.95 -35.22
C LYS A 838 -5.54 27.36 -35.76
N SER A 839 -4.83 26.59 -34.93
CA SER A 839 -3.60 25.90 -35.36
C SER A 839 -3.83 25.00 -36.57
N THR A 840 -2.84 24.88 -37.45
CA THR A 840 -2.94 24.14 -38.72
C THR A 840 -3.24 22.65 -38.53
N PHE A 841 -2.74 22.08 -37.43
CA PHE A 841 -2.95 20.70 -36.99
C PHE A 841 -4.25 20.50 -36.19
N VAL A 842 -5.22 21.42 -36.22
CA VAL A 842 -6.53 21.23 -35.56
C VAL A 842 -7.62 21.10 -36.62
N ASN A 843 -8.32 19.95 -36.63
CA ASN A 843 -9.46 19.74 -37.51
C ASN A 843 -10.55 20.80 -37.25
N GLU A 844 -11.25 21.22 -38.30
CA GLU A 844 -12.29 22.25 -38.15
C GLU A 844 -13.58 21.67 -37.56
N ASN A 845 -14.27 22.45 -36.74
CA ASN A 845 -15.56 22.09 -36.11
C ASN A 845 -15.56 20.88 -35.16
N SER A 846 -14.40 20.28 -34.88
CA SER A 846 -14.23 19.19 -33.92
C SER A 846 -14.12 19.62 -32.44
N PHE A 847 -14.07 20.93 -32.18
CA PHE A 847 -13.87 21.57 -30.86
C PHE A 847 -14.95 22.61 -30.55
N ASN A 848 -15.13 22.94 -29.26
CA ASN A 848 -16.04 24.01 -28.82
C ASN A 848 -15.35 25.39 -28.83
N TYR A 849 -14.15 25.45 -28.27
CA TYR A 849 -13.40 26.69 -28.05
C TYR A 849 -11.93 26.54 -28.47
N LEU A 850 -11.32 27.65 -28.89
CA LEU A 850 -9.88 27.75 -29.09
C LEU A 850 -9.23 28.52 -27.95
N PHE A 851 -8.08 28.02 -27.50
CA PHE A 851 -7.20 28.67 -26.53
C PHE A 851 -5.76 28.62 -27.05
N PRO A 852 -4.87 29.54 -26.62
CA PRO A 852 -3.48 29.51 -27.04
C PRO A 852 -2.81 28.16 -26.72
N GLY A 853 -2.39 27.44 -27.77
CA GLY A 853 -1.75 26.13 -27.71
C GLY A 853 -0.36 26.11 -28.32
N GLU A 854 0.03 27.16 -29.05
CA GLU A 854 1.39 27.34 -29.60
C GLU A 854 2.25 28.30 -28.76
N ILE A 855 2.26 28.12 -27.44
CA ILE A 855 2.91 29.05 -26.50
C ILE A 855 4.34 28.60 -26.16
N VAL A 856 5.33 29.48 -26.35
CA VAL A 856 6.67 29.29 -25.76
C VAL A 856 6.74 29.93 -24.38
N ILE A 857 7.16 29.16 -23.38
CA ILE A 857 7.47 29.64 -22.02
C ILE A 857 8.79 28.94 -21.64
N PRO A 858 9.98 29.55 -21.81
CA PRO A 858 11.25 28.81 -21.85
C PRO A 858 11.52 27.83 -20.68
N ASP A 859 11.05 28.12 -19.47
CA ASP A 859 11.17 27.22 -18.31
C ASP A 859 10.22 26.01 -18.34
N ILE A 860 9.11 26.05 -19.10
CA ILE A 860 7.96 25.11 -19.06
C ILE A 860 7.68 24.46 -20.43
N LEU A 861 7.60 25.26 -21.49
CA LEU A 861 7.28 24.86 -22.87
C LEU A 861 8.34 25.38 -23.83
N THR A 862 8.94 24.47 -24.59
CA THR A 862 9.82 24.78 -25.72
C THR A 862 9.00 25.10 -26.99
N GLU A 863 9.66 25.53 -28.07
CA GLU A 863 9.02 25.74 -29.37
C GLU A 863 8.43 24.47 -30.00
N HIS A 864 8.82 23.28 -29.52
CA HIS A 864 8.27 21.99 -29.91
C HIS A 864 7.07 21.57 -29.05
N ASP A 865 6.84 22.22 -27.90
CA ASP A 865 5.76 21.88 -26.96
C ASP A 865 4.45 22.61 -27.32
N LYS A 866 3.92 22.28 -28.51
CA LYS A 866 2.68 22.84 -29.06
C LYS A 866 1.61 21.76 -29.14
N GLY A 867 0.34 22.12 -28.94
CA GLY A 867 -0.76 21.19 -29.13
C GLY A 867 -2.05 21.57 -28.40
N SER A 868 -3.13 20.85 -28.70
CA SER A 868 -4.43 21.02 -28.03
C SER A 868 -4.39 20.58 -26.55
N SER A 869 -3.39 19.78 -26.16
CA SER A 869 -3.06 19.47 -24.76
C SER A 869 -2.69 20.72 -23.95
N VAL A 870 -1.84 21.59 -24.50
CA VAL A 870 -1.44 22.89 -23.92
C VAL A 870 -2.65 23.79 -23.78
N ALA A 871 -3.42 23.95 -24.86
CA ALA A 871 -4.64 24.76 -24.88
C ALA A 871 -5.67 24.30 -23.82
N THR A 872 -5.79 22.98 -23.60
CA THR A 872 -6.67 22.39 -22.57
C THR A 872 -6.22 22.74 -21.15
N ALA A 873 -4.93 22.59 -20.84
CA ALA A 873 -4.39 22.95 -19.53
C ALA A 873 -4.48 24.48 -19.28
N VAL A 874 -4.34 25.28 -20.35
CA VAL A 874 -4.55 26.72 -20.34
C VAL A 874 -6.01 27.08 -20.01
N ALA A 875 -6.98 26.46 -20.68
CA ALA A 875 -8.41 26.69 -20.47
C ALA A 875 -8.86 26.28 -19.07
N ALA A 876 -8.47 25.10 -18.61
CA ALA A 876 -8.74 24.60 -17.26
C ALA A 876 -8.09 25.49 -16.17
N GLY A 877 -6.87 25.99 -16.43
CA GLY A 877 -6.18 26.93 -15.55
C GLY A 877 -6.86 28.30 -15.46
N MET A 878 -7.41 28.80 -16.57
CA MET A 878 -8.22 30.03 -16.57
C MET A 878 -9.55 29.83 -15.82
N ALA A 879 -10.24 28.72 -16.05
CA ALA A 879 -11.46 28.37 -15.32
C ALA A 879 -11.22 28.29 -13.80
N ALA A 880 -10.04 27.79 -13.38
CA ALA A 880 -9.64 27.78 -11.97
C ALA A 880 -9.39 29.19 -11.41
N MET A 881 -8.88 30.14 -12.21
CA MET A 881 -8.76 31.55 -11.81
C MET A 881 -10.14 32.20 -11.63
N ILE A 882 -11.06 31.98 -12.57
CA ILE A 882 -12.43 32.51 -12.53
C ILE A 882 -13.16 31.99 -11.28
N LEU A 883 -13.13 30.68 -11.01
CA LEU A 883 -13.74 30.09 -9.81
C LEU A 883 -13.12 30.64 -8.52
N TRP A 884 -11.79 30.79 -8.45
CA TRP A 884 -11.14 31.33 -7.25
C TRP A 884 -11.52 32.78 -6.99
N CYS A 885 -11.56 33.62 -8.03
CA CYS A 885 -11.99 35.01 -7.92
C CYS A 885 -13.46 35.12 -7.49
N ALA A 886 -14.34 34.27 -8.03
CA ALA A 886 -15.76 34.22 -7.65
C ALA A 886 -15.97 33.79 -6.19
N GLU A 887 -15.25 32.78 -5.70
CA GLU A 887 -15.28 32.38 -4.28
C GLU A 887 -14.69 33.45 -3.36
N TYR A 888 -13.66 34.18 -3.79
CA TYR A 888 -13.12 35.34 -3.06
C TYR A 888 -14.14 36.47 -2.97
N HIS A 889 -14.75 36.84 -4.10
CA HIS A 889 -15.78 37.88 -4.15
C HIS A 889 -16.96 37.55 -3.22
N ALA A 890 -17.48 36.32 -3.29
CA ALA A 890 -18.55 35.87 -2.41
C ALA A 890 -18.16 36.00 -0.92
N LYS A 891 -16.98 35.50 -0.51
CA LYS A 891 -16.51 35.66 0.87
C LYS A 891 -16.31 37.13 1.29
N THR A 892 -15.95 38.05 0.38
CA THR A 892 -15.87 39.49 0.71
C THR A 892 -17.22 40.15 0.96
N GLN A 893 -18.29 39.69 0.31
CA GLN A 893 -19.64 40.21 0.61
C GLN A 893 -20.16 39.66 1.94
N ASP A 894 -19.96 38.36 2.21
CA ASP A 894 -20.35 37.70 3.46
C ASP A 894 -19.65 38.30 4.70
N SER A 895 -18.42 38.81 4.56
CA SER A 895 -17.71 39.48 5.65
C SER A 895 -18.16 40.92 5.86
N ARG A 896 -18.33 41.70 4.78
CA ARG A 896 -18.89 43.08 4.81
C ARG A 896 -20.27 43.10 5.49
N GLY A 897 -21.10 42.06 5.26
CA GLY A 897 -22.44 41.93 5.83
C GLY A 897 -22.53 41.60 7.33
N LYS A 898 -21.43 41.33 8.04
CA LYS A 898 -21.45 40.89 9.47
C LYS A 898 -21.03 41.98 10.47
N THR A 899 -21.00 43.24 10.06
CA THR A 899 -20.41 44.34 10.85
C THR A 899 -21.36 44.90 11.91
N THR A 900 -21.60 44.17 13.01
CA THR A 900 -22.25 44.72 14.22
C THR A 900 -21.57 44.27 15.52
N LEU A 901 -21.12 45.26 16.29
CA LEU A 901 -20.55 45.21 17.65
C LEU A 901 -19.21 44.46 17.83
N PRO A 902 -18.16 45.12 18.38
CA PRO A 902 -16.89 44.46 18.70
C PRO A 902 -16.95 43.76 20.06
N SER A 903 -16.43 42.52 20.11
CA SER A 903 -16.07 41.83 21.36
C SER A 903 -14.55 41.66 21.45
N THR A 904 -14.02 41.67 22.68
CA THR A 904 -12.58 41.79 22.96
C THR A 904 -11.75 40.57 22.55
N PRO A 905 -10.48 40.75 22.13
CA PRO A 905 -9.62 39.66 21.70
C PRO A 905 -9.18 38.77 22.89
N ALA A 906 -9.42 37.46 22.78
CA ALA A 906 -8.93 36.46 23.74
C ALA A 906 -7.61 35.84 23.23
N THR A 907 -6.51 36.06 23.94
CA THR A 907 -5.19 35.56 23.56
C THR A 907 -4.92 34.17 24.13
N THR A 908 -4.89 33.14 23.27
CA THR A 908 -4.21 31.86 23.56
C THR A 908 -3.74 31.19 22.27
N LEU A 909 -2.42 31.00 22.13
CA LEU A 909 -1.83 30.14 21.11
C LEU A 909 -1.50 28.78 21.74
N SER A 910 -1.84 27.68 21.05
CA SER A 910 -1.49 26.33 21.47
C SER A 910 -1.36 25.43 20.23
N PRO A 911 -0.19 24.84 19.95
CA PRO A 911 0.03 24.00 18.78
C PRO A 911 -0.46 22.56 19.04
N SER A 912 -1.78 22.35 18.97
CA SER A 912 -2.38 21.02 19.04
C SER A 912 -2.28 20.26 17.71
N LEU A 913 -2.37 18.93 17.78
CA LEU A 913 -2.12 18.02 16.67
C LEU A 913 -3.06 18.25 15.48
N ALA A 914 -2.59 17.91 14.28
CA ALA A 914 -3.42 17.78 13.08
C ALA A 914 -4.50 16.71 13.25
N ILE A 915 -5.67 17.13 13.71
CA ILE A 915 -6.96 16.53 13.35
C ILE A 915 -7.06 16.63 11.82
N PRO A 916 -7.62 15.62 11.11
CA PRO A 916 -7.93 15.80 9.70
C PRO A 916 -8.83 17.02 9.52
N GLU A 917 -8.39 18.01 8.75
CA GLU A 917 -9.17 19.21 8.41
C GLU A 917 -10.60 18.78 8.04
N PRO A 918 -11.64 19.24 8.77
CA PRO A 918 -13.00 18.86 8.45
C PRO A 918 -13.26 19.33 7.01
N PHE A 919 -13.74 18.42 6.15
CA PHE A 919 -13.87 18.69 4.72
C PHE A 919 -14.62 20.00 4.48
N GLU A 920 -13.90 21.08 4.15
CA GLU A 920 -14.48 22.28 3.59
C GLU A 920 -15.12 21.87 2.26
N THR A 921 -16.42 21.58 2.33
CA THR A 921 -17.31 21.57 1.18
C THR A 921 -17.33 23.01 0.68
N GLY A 922 -16.36 23.30 -0.19
CA GLY A 922 -16.04 24.64 -0.65
C GLY A 922 -17.30 25.39 -1.00
N LEU A 923 -17.42 26.62 -0.47
CA LEU A 923 -18.66 27.38 -0.41
C LEU A 923 -19.38 27.25 -1.75
N ARG A 924 -20.50 26.52 -1.76
CA ARG A 924 -21.43 26.55 -2.90
C ARG A 924 -22.04 27.93 -2.83
N THR A 925 -21.40 28.85 -3.54
CA THR A 925 -21.60 30.29 -3.44
C THR A 925 -23.07 30.62 -3.67
N ALA A 926 -23.51 31.78 -3.18
CA ALA A 926 -24.84 32.31 -3.51
C ALA A 926 -25.07 32.12 -5.02
N THR A 927 -26.20 31.49 -5.38
CA THR A 927 -26.33 30.64 -6.59
C THR A 927 -26.09 31.33 -7.93
N GLU A 928 -25.84 32.63 -7.92
CA GLU A 928 -25.39 33.48 -9.02
C GLU A 928 -23.90 33.29 -9.39
N TRP A 929 -23.02 32.99 -8.42
CA TRP A 929 -21.55 32.99 -8.60
C TRP A 929 -20.93 31.60 -8.86
N ASP A 930 -21.73 30.54 -8.96
CA ASP A 930 -21.23 29.17 -9.09
C ASP A 930 -21.07 28.75 -10.57
N PHE A 931 -19.96 29.14 -11.20
CA PHE A 931 -19.70 28.86 -12.63
C PHE A 931 -19.54 27.37 -12.98
N ARG A 932 -19.50 26.46 -11.99
CA ARG A 932 -19.59 25.00 -12.19
C ARG A 932 -20.97 24.55 -12.69
N ARG A 933 -22.01 25.37 -12.44
CA ARG A 933 -23.41 25.04 -12.70
C ARG A 933 -23.93 25.64 -14.00
N ASP A 934 -25.05 25.08 -14.47
CA ASP A 934 -25.91 25.59 -15.54
C ASP A 934 -25.20 25.95 -16.86
N GLY A 935 -24.04 25.34 -17.13
CA GLY A 935 -23.21 25.65 -18.32
C GLY A 935 -22.58 27.04 -18.31
N ARG A 936 -22.52 27.73 -17.16
CA ARG A 936 -22.12 29.16 -17.10
C ARG A 936 -20.67 29.42 -17.51
N MET A 937 -19.75 28.49 -17.27
CA MET A 937 -18.38 28.60 -17.78
C MET A 937 -18.36 28.62 -19.33
N SER A 938 -19.16 27.75 -19.97
CA SER A 938 -19.35 27.74 -21.42
C SER A 938 -20.00 29.04 -21.90
N ALA A 939 -21.07 29.50 -21.26
CA ALA A 939 -21.74 30.76 -21.62
C ALA A 939 -20.83 32.00 -21.49
N LEU A 940 -19.96 32.03 -20.48
CA LEU A 940 -18.93 33.06 -20.33
C LEU A 940 -17.88 32.98 -21.45
N PHE A 941 -17.39 31.78 -21.79
CA PHE A 941 -16.49 31.63 -22.93
C PHE A 941 -17.17 32.00 -24.26
N ASP A 942 -18.45 31.68 -24.43
CA ASP A 942 -19.23 32.05 -25.62
C ASP A 942 -19.35 33.57 -25.78
N ALA A 943 -19.53 34.30 -24.68
CA ALA A 943 -19.56 35.77 -24.67
C ALA A 943 -18.17 36.45 -24.71
N LEU A 944 -17.10 35.67 -24.72
CA LEU A 944 -15.70 36.14 -24.90
C LEU A 944 -15.15 35.82 -26.29
N LYS A 945 -16.00 35.36 -27.22
CA LYS A 945 -15.64 35.16 -28.63
C LYS A 945 -15.97 36.42 -29.46
N PRO A 946 -15.09 36.86 -30.37
CA PRO A 946 -15.46 37.73 -31.48
C PRO A 946 -16.55 37.11 -32.37
N ASP A 947 -17.39 37.92 -33.01
CA ASP A 947 -18.60 37.48 -33.74
C ASP A 947 -18.40 36.48 -34.90
N ASN A 948 -17.16 36.15 -35.29
CA ASN A 948 -16.85 35.15 -36.32
C ASN A 948 -15.72 34.16 -35.91
N ASP A 949 -15.31 34.14 -34.63
CA ASP A 949 -14.19 33.33 -34.15
C ASP A 949 -14.63 32.37 -33.02
N LYS A 950 -13.88 31.28 -32.84
CA LYS A 950 -14.00 30.34 -31.70
C LYS A 950 -12.91 30.56 -30.65
N PHE A 951 -11.96 31.46 -30.89
CA PHE A 951 -10.99 31.92 -29.90
C PHE A 951 -11.65 32.71 -28.77
N VAL A 952 -11.25 32.40 -27.53
CA VAL A 952 -11.77 33.03 -26.32
C VAL A 952 -10.84 34.17 -25.89
N ASP A 953 -11.14 35.42 -26.28
CA ASP A 953 -10.25 36.57 -26.04
C ASP A 953 -10.35 37.13 -24.61
N ILE A 954 -9.80 36.33 -23.70
CA ILE A 954 -9.48 36.68 -22.32
C ILE A 954 -8.45 37.82 -22.25
N THR A 955 -7.65 38.06 -23.30
CA THR A 955 -6.63 39.12 -23.32
C THR A 955 -7.28 40.49 -23.24
N SER A 956 -8.29 40.74 -24.08
CA SER A 956 -9.03 42.00 -24.07
C SER A 956 -9.82 42.19 -22.77
N MET A 957 -10.47 41.14 -22.25
CA MET A 957 -11.14 41.23 -20.94
C MET A 957 -10.17 41.60 -19.82
N ILE A 958 -9.00 40.94 -19.72
CA ILE A 958 -8.00 41.26 -18.69
C ILE A 958 -7.45 42.67 -18.88
N ASN A 959 -7.16 43.09 -20.12
CA ASN A 959 -6.64 44.43 -20.38
C ASN A 959 -7.67 45.53 -20.00
N SER A 960 -8.98 45.30 -20.20
CA SER A 960 -10.04 46.21 -19.73
C SER A 960 -10.13 46.27 -18.19
N VAL A 961 -9.94 45.14 -17.51
CA VAL A 961 -9.85 45.10 -16.03
C VAL A 961 -8.61 45.84 -15.54
N MET A 962 -7.46 45.67 -16.20
CA MET A 962 -6.22 46.37 -15.80
C MET A 962 -6.32 47.87 -16.09
N ALA A 963 -6.87 48.29 -17.23
CA ALA A 963 -7.05 49.70 -17.56
C ALA A 963 -7.95 50.43 -16.54
N SER A 964 -9.04 49.80 -16.10
CA SER A 964 -9.91 50.38 -15.05
C SER A 964 -9.30 50.39 -13.64
N VAL A 965 -8.12 49.78 -13.45
CA VAL A 965 -7.30 49.87 -12.23
C VAL A 965 -6.14 50.87 -12.41
N ASP A 966 -5.56 50.95 -13.60
CA ASP A 966 -4.41 51.81 -13.93
C ASP A 966 -4.80 53.30 -14.18
N GLU A 967 -6.08 53.62 -14.40
CA GLU A 967 -6.57 55.01 -14.63
C GLU A 967 -6.59 55.92 -13.39
N PHE A 968 -6.28 55.41 -12.18
CA PHE A 968 -6.20 56.20 -10.95
C PHE A 968 -4.75 56.34 -10.44
N HIS A 969 -4.36 57.57 -10.10
CA HIS A 969 -2.95 57.94 -9.86
C HIS A 969 -2.29 57.32 -8.62
N ASP A 970 -0.96 57.30 -8.69
CA ASP A 970 0.04 56.54 -7.92
C ASP A 970 0.20 56.92 -6.43
N THR A 971 -0.87 57.41 -5.78
CA THR A 971 -0.81 57.98 -4.42
C THR A 971 -1.88 57.50 -3.45
N ASP A 972 -2.90 56.75 -3.90
CA ASP A 972 -3.98 56.28 -3.01
C ASP A 972 -4.17 54.75 -3.04
N LEU A 973 -3.66 54.10 -1.99
CA LEU A 973 -3.75 52.66 -1.77
C LEU A 973 -5.20 52.19 -1.50
N GLU A 974 -6.13 53.09 -1.19
CA GLU A 974 -7.53 52.76 -0.99
C GLU A 974 -8.28 52.57 -2.32
N ASN A 975 -7.85 53.24 -3.40
CA ASN A 975 -8.51 53.19 -4.72
C ASN A 975 -8.01 52.04 -5.62
N GLN A 976 -6.89 51.39 -5.28
CA GLN A 976 -6.46 50.13 -5.92
C GLN A 976 -7.35 48.92 -5.51
N LYS A 977 -8.40 49.15 -4.71
CA LYS A 977 -9.50 48.21 -4.49
C LYS A 977 -10.51 48.38 -5.65
N SER A 978 -10.87 47.37 -6.43
CA SER A 978 -10.64 45.93 -6.26
C SER A 978 -10.64 45.22 -7.63
N CYS A 979 -9.45 44.85 -8.10
CA CYS A 979 -9.27 44.11 -9.36
C CYS A 979 -10.09 42.81 -9.42
N ILE A 980 -10.27 42.12 -8.28
CA ILE A 980 -11.12 40.92 -8.19
C ILE A 980 -12.60 41.28 -8.41
N GLU A 981 -13.10 42.36 -7.81
CA GLU A 981 -14.48 42.81 -7.99
C GLU A 981 -14.75 43.23 -9.44
N ALA A 982 -13.83 43.96 -10.08
CA ALA A 982 -13.93 44.33 -11.50
C ALA A 982 -13.92 43.09 -12.43
N PHE A 983 -12.97 42.17 -12.24
CA PHE A 983 -12.85 40.94 -13.01
C PHE A 983 -14.10 40.05 -12.90
N VAL A 984 -14.56 39.82 -11.67
CA VAL A 984 -15.77 39.02 -11.39
C VAL A 984 -17.04 39.71 -11.92
N SER A 985 -17.10 41.04 -11.87
CA SER A 985 -18.21 41.82 -12.46
C SER A 985 -18.23 41.73 -13.98
N MET A 986 -17.08 41.75 -14.67
CA MET A 986 -17.02 41.51 -16.12
C MET A 986 -17.42 40.08 -16.48
N CYS A 987 -16.91 39.07 -15.74
CA CYS A 987 -17.34 37.69 -15.93
C CYS A 987 -18.86 37.48 -15.71
N LYS A 988 -19.49 38.26 -14.83
CA LYS A 988 -20.95 38.24 -14.63
C LYS A 988 -21.70 39.03 -15.72
N GLY A 989 -21.21 40.21 -16.12
CA GLY A 989 -21.84 41.05 -17.14
C GLY A 989 -21.91 40.38 -18.52
N ASN A 990 -20.96 39.48 -18.80
CA ASN A 990 -20.94 38.67 -20.01
C ASN A 990 -21.83 37.41 -19.94
N LEU A 991 -22.40 37.04 -18.78
CA LEU A 991 -23.43 36.00 -18.74
C LEU A 991 -24.75 36.57 -19.29
N PRO A 992 -25.48 35.83 -20.15
CA PRO A 992 -26.77 36.28 -20.63
C PRO A 992 -27.73 36.47 -19.45
N LEU A 993 -28.24 37.69 -19.28
CA LEU A 993 -29.26 38.00 -18.27
C LEU A 993 -30.44 37.03 -18.41
N ASN A 994 -30.76 36.34 -17.32
CA ASN A 994 -31.87 35.40 -17.27
C ASN A 994 -33.21 36.08 -17.62
N ARG A 995 -33.61 35.98 -18.89
CA ARG A 995 -35.02 36.06 -19.28
C ARG A 995 -35.71 34.83 -18.70
N ARG A 996 -36.29 35.00 -17.51
CA ARG A 996 -37.24 34.07 -16.89
C ARG A 996 -38.48 33.90 -17.77
#